data_AF-A0A2V7GNB6-F1
#
_entry.id   AF-A0A2V7GNB6-F1
#
_cell.length_a   1.000
_cell.length_b   1.000
_cell.length_c   1.000
_cell.angle_alpha   90.00
_cell.angle_beta   90.00
_cell.angle_gamma   90.00
#
_symmetry.space_group_name_H-M   'P 1'
#
loop_
_entity.id
_entity.type
_entity.pdbx_description
1 polymer ?
#
loop_
_entity_poly.entity_id
_entity_poly.type
_entity_poly.pdbx_seq_one_letter_code
_entity_poly.pdbx_strand_id
1 'polypeptide(L)'
;MPARASRRYALLGLGAWVVGLPLGSARNASAQTARAPEAGGRTASLGQPPRWRWQAGLSAGAFFPHSPADLIVRAQGGLYHAPLNPVTKLAELGLEAYIGARGSHMDGGVRAVAEVPFFSVGVGGDYSLRGGRLDMLVTAHSPVRRGGLLTPGSQLRVDWYPTLRHSFTIGVSAPVGDPLAGRSRPIRDYVVVAGDFQAPAPHRATHRPALDAALDSLRASAEWIRRLVVPYLDHDGRDAHIAQMRTAGYLAELRAHLAIRSATEEVRFFHAQLEHAFTLASGSSQAGQQLARRCREIVLDEVLLPYDRLLGRNKRKDTLKQFAVAARGRFSAWVASSGVVPADGTEDLLFVFERLTDILEELRARAAKEWDDARLVWLPLQYALLPEDHDDQSELEDLLERATGVAFTDRNRVSYVANLQFHWELLRMIRETQDYHVLWIHDFPAVTTEGTLDWASLAQVVDGYLAALADRIEAYDSTGTLPSYFIFLDQFYYEERKSRELMTLLEDPLRASAHLRHATRQDADRLLAALERLRHAVRGSHVLQAQAREYGDGWLRNRVKVHVNITNRVDPSFWGGGLVGSLFGYPDDVMRDHRKIAFRDVSEQNPFAGGAILTGMGVGQHYLGPGWDDRSLLLQGPLLLELKQAARDLLLSQGMGEADFPLPLRGERPAQGVTHPVVPLDAARFDARAMALLNGTGYLPKPLNVAKALLYSLMSPGSVITVPDPLWNSSFYAGLLVGACLRGDHVLVIAPALTNAPSSGFPSMARAHELVTRLLLVRRELGAAITVSGGELRAGLYALPPDHHGFASRADLWARDIGTTPFLQALMPFAPALVPMVAAAGRSPPGLDSAAPDTARPKLHQKVQFLATYDLWRAISASPEWPRFMSTYLRYREATYSPEGVNAQARELSDSLEQIAERVLAPARSSRRSASFAIVGSQNQDYRGMFMDGEAGVVFTGPESLVPLIDLVFMVGTVTWVDDQTTLDQLLPPVGEFQRRVSRAAKDAL
;
A
#
# COMPACT_ATOMS: atom_id res chain seq x y z
N MET A 1 -52.06 -53.00 -36.35
CA MET A 1 -50.94 -53.44 -37.23
C MET A 1 -51.26 -53.06 -38.66
N PRO A 2 -50.29 -52.79 -39.56
CA PRO A 2 -48.83 -52.56 -39.40
C PRO A 2 -48.44 -51.11 -39.82
N ALA A 3 -47.37 -50.43 -39.40
CA ALA A 3 -45.93 -50.69 -39.19
C ALA A 3 -45.06 -50.03 -40.29
N ARG A 4 -44.20 -49.08 -39.85
CA ARG A 4 -42.83 -48.71 -40.32
C ARG A 4 -42.51 -47.33 -39.71
N ALA A 5 -41.93 -47.21 -38.51
CA ALA A 5 -40.58 -47.56 -38.08
C ALA A 5 -39.47 -47.00 -38.99
N SER A 6 -38.47 -46.37 -38.35
CA SER A 6 -37.21 -45.80 -38.88
C SER A 6 -37.29 -44.46 -39.63
N ARG A 7 -37.12 -43.34 -38.90
CA ARG A 7 -36.39 -42.10 -39.32
C ARG A 7 -36.47 -40.92 -38.32
N ARG A 8 -36.87 -41.13 -37.07
CA ARG A 8 -37.01 -40.05 -36.06
C ARG A 8 -35.83 -39.84 -35.09
N TYR A 9 -34.70 -40.52 -35.29
CA TYR A 9 -33.51 -40.37 -34.42
C TYR A 9 -32.20 -40.11 -35.18
N ALA A 10 -32.26 -39.49 -36.36
CA ALA A 10 -31.06 -39.21 -37.17
C ALA A 10 -30.67 -37.71 -37.26
N LEU A 11 -31.45 -36.79 -36.67
CA LEU A 11 -31.17 -35.34 -36.72
C LEU A 11 -30.80 -34.72 -35.36
N LEU A 12 -30.79 -35.50 -34.29
CA LEU A 12 -30.20 -35.12 -32.98
C LEU A 12 -28.75 -35.60 -32.83
N GLY A 13 -28.20 -36.30 -33.84
CA GLY A 13 -26.86 -36.89 -33.81
C GLY A 13 -25.82 -36.25 -34.74
N LEU A 14 -26.13 -35.13 -35.41
CA LEU A 14 -25.27 -34.55 -36.46
C LEU A 14 -25.11 -33.01 -36.38
N GLY A 15 -25.22 -32.46 -35.17
CA GLY A 15 -24.85 -31.08 -34.85
C GLY A 15 -23.90 -30.97 -33.65
N ALA A 16 -23.24 -32.07 -33.28
CA ALA A 16 -22.27 -32.16 -32.19
C ALA A 16 -20.81 -32.34 -32.69
N TRP A 17 -20.57 -32.17 -33.99
CA TRP A 17 -19.25 -32.23 -34.60
C TRP A 17 -19.06 -30.96 -35.44
N VAL A 18 -17.92 -30.27 -35.25
CA VAL A 18 -17.61 -28.87 -35.66
C VAL A 18 -18.21 -27.84 -34.66
N VAL A 19 -17.61 -27.53 -33.52
CA VAL A 19 -16.26 -26.99 -33.29
C VAL A 19 -15.70 -27.61 -32.00
N GLY A 20 -15.12 -28.80 -32.12
CA GLY A 20 -14.08 -29.24 -31.20
C GLY A 20 -12.77 -28.57 -31.63
N LEU A 21 -12.64 -27.26 -31.41
CA LEU A 21 -11.29 -26.72 -31.22
C LEU A 21 -10.72 -27.47 -30.01
N PRO A 22 -9.50 -28.01 -30.07
CA PRO A 22 -8.90 -28.62 -28.90
C PRO A 22 -8.63 -27.49 -27.90
N LEU A 23 -9.60 -27.24 -27.02
CA LEU A 23 -9.39 -26.70 -25.68
C LEU A 23 -8.89 -27.82 -24.74
N GLY A 24 -8.33 -28.88 -25.33
CA GLY A 24 -7.42 -29.77 -24.65
C GLY A 24 -6.19 -28.95 -24.26
N SER A 25 -6.13 -28.61 -22.98
CA SER A 25 -4.91 -28.22 -22.31
C SER A 25 -3.79 -29.18 -22.73
N ALA A 26 -2.87 -28.70 -23.55
CA ALA A 26 -1.51 -29.24 -23.63
C ALA A 26 -0.77 -28.98 -22.30
N ARG A 27 -1.39 -29.32 -21.16
CA ARG A 27 -0.76 -29.38 -19.83
C ARG A 27 -0.21 -30.78 -19.55
N ASN A 28 -0.48 -31.77 -20.40
CA ASN A 28 0.07 -33.12 -20.28
C ASN A 28 1.24 -33.34 -21.25
N ALA A 29 2.28 -32.51 -21.15
CA ALA A 29 3.67 -32.83 -21.56
C ALA A 29 4.65 -31.68 -21.20
N SER A 30 4.57 -31.13 -19.99
CA SER A 30 5.62 -30.22 -19.51
C SER A 30 5.85 -30.37 -17.99
N ALA A 31 6.03 -31.61 -17.55
CA ALA A 31 6.80 -31.89 -16.34
C ALA A 31 8.32 -31.88 -16.66
N GLN A 32 8.77 -30.97 -17.52
CA GLN A 32 10.17 -30.63 -17.63
C GLN A 32 10.38 -29.44 -16.70
N THR A 33 11.22 -29.63 -15.68
CA THR A 33 11.74 -28.52 -14.86
C THR A 33 12.09 -27.35 -15.77
N ALA A 34 11.47 -26.19 -15.55
CA ALA A 34 11.75 -24.99 -16.33
C ALA A 34 13.26 -24.74 -16.32
N ARG A 35 13.89 -24.89 -17.49
CA ARG A 35 15.34 -24.72 -17.66
C ARG A 35 15.73 -23.27 -17.41
N ALA A 36 16.98 -23.05 -17.03
CA ALA A 36 17.53 -21.71 -16.97
C ALA A 36 17.56 -21.05 -18.36
N PRO A 37 17.42 -19.71 -18.45
CA PRO A 37 17.54 -18.99 -19.72
C PRO A 37 18.83 -19.30 -20.48
N GLU A 38 19.94 -19.48 -19.77
CA GLU A 38 21.25 -19.87 -20.34
C GLU A 38 21.23 -21.26 -21.00
N ALA A 39 20.36 -22.16 -20.53
CA ALA A 39 20.19 -23.52 -21.01
C ALA A 39 18.99 -23.67 -21.98
N GLY A 40 18.60 -22.59 -22.66
CA GLY A 40 17.49 -22.56 -23.63
C GLY A 40 16.11 -22.40 -23.00
N GLY A 41 16.01 -22.17 -21.69
CA GLY A 41 14.75 -21.83 -21.02
C GLY A 41 14.24 -20.43 -21.37
N ARG A 42 12.99 -20.12 -21.02
CA ARG A 42 12.40 -18.79 -21.18
C ARG A 42 12.04 -18.21 -19.83
N THR A 43 12.30 -16.92 -19.65
CA THR A 43 11.83 -16.15 -18.50
C THR A 43 10.38 -15.71 -18.74
N ALA A 44 9.49 -16.13 -17.84
CA ALA A 44 8.09 -15.74 -17.88
C ALA A 44 7.87 -14.32 -17.36
N SER A 45 6.78 -13.70 -17.79
CA SER A 45 6.25 -12.45 -17.25
C SER A 45 4.72 -12.46 -17.36
N LEU A 46 4.03 -11.62 -16.58
CA LEU A 46 2.60 -11.39 -16.76
C LEU A 46 2.35 -10.84 -18.17
N GLY A 47 3.23 -9.94 -18.66
CA GLY A 47 3.12 -9.25 -19.94
C GLY A 47 2.29 -7.97 -19.87
N GLN A 48 1.96 -7.40 -21.03
CA GLN A 48 1.03 -6.27 -21.18
C GLN A 48 -0.42 -6.78 -21.38
N PRO A 49 -1.45 -6.05 -20.90
CA PRO A 49 -2.84 -6.45 -21.10
C PRO A 49 -3.25 -6.26 -22.57
N PRO A 50 -4.09 -7.15 -23.13
CA PRO A 50 -4.51 -7.07 -24.52
C PRO A 50 -5.43 -5.85 -24.76
N ARG A 51 -5.29 -5.21 -25.93
CA ARG A 51 -6.22 -4.15 -26.36
C ARG A 51 -7.59 -4.69 -26.76
N TRP A 52 -7.59 -5.91 -27.28
CA TRP A 52 -8.76 -6.59 -27.81
C TRP A 52 -9.00 -7.86 -27.01
N ARG A 53 -10.20 -8.03 -26.46
CA ARG A 53 -10.58 -9.19 -25.67
C ARG A 53 -11.49 -10.10 -26.46
N TRP A 54 -11.14 -11.38 -26.53
CA TRP A 54 -11.97 -12.40 -27.16
C TRP A 54 -12.84 -13.08 -26.11
N GLN A 55 -14.11 -13.30 -26.43
CA GLN A 55 -15.02 -14.07 -25.60
C GLN A 55 -15.73 -15.13 -26.43
N ALA A 56 -16.03 -16.26 -25.81
CA ALA A 56 -16.91 -17.28 -26.35
C ALA A 56 -17.97 -17.65 -25.31
N GLY A 57 -19.17 -18.03 -25.74
CA GLY A 57 -20.25 -18.36 -24.83
C GLY A 57 -21.28 -19.31 -25.41
N LEU A 58 -22.04 -19.91 -24.51
CA LEU A 58 -23.19 -20.76 -24.80
C LEU A 58 -24.39 -20.23 -24.03
N SER A 59 -25.53 -20.09 -24.71
CA SER A 59 -26.77 -19.59 -24.10
C SER A 59 -27.98 -20.40 -24.57
N ALA A 60 -29.00 -20.46 -23.71
CA ALA A 60 -30.29 -21.04 -24.03
C ALA A 60 -31.42 -20.20 -23.43
N GLY A 61 -32.60 -20.23 -24.02
CA GLY A 61 -33.74 -19.46 -23.51
C GLY A 61 -35.01 -19.63 -24.33
N ALA A 62 -35.90 -18.65 -24.24
CA ALA A 62 -37.23 -18.73 -24.82
C ALA A 62 -37.44 -17.66 -25.89
N PHE A 63 -37.93 -18.11 -27.05
CA PHE A 63 -38.50 -17.28 -28.11
C PHE A 63 -40.02 -17.26 -27.94
N PHE A 64 -40.65 -16.09 -27.94
CA PHE A 64 -42.10 -15.96 -27.75
C PHE A 64 -42.82 -15.51 -29.05
N PRO A 65 -42.94 -16.37 -30.07
CA PRO A 65 -43.71 -16.04 -31.27
C PRO A 65 -45.22 -16.10 -30.96
N HIS A 66 -45.66 -17.14 -30.24
CA HIS A 66 -47.02 -17.44 -29.76
C HIS A 66 -46.91 -18.33 -28.50
N SER A 67 -48.00 -18.63 -27.79
CA SER A 67 -48.00 -19.60 -26.68
C SER A 67 -48.27 -21.01 -27.22
N PRO A 68 -47.42 -22.03 -26.97
CA PRO A 68 -46.22 -22.07 -26.11
C PRO A 68 -44.95 -21.52 -26.77
N ALA A 69 -43.97 -21.12 -25.95
CA ALA A 69 -42.68 -20.57 -26.38
C ALA A 69 -41.75 -21.62 -27.03
N ASP A 70 -40.94 -21.20 -28.00
CA ASP A 70 -39.91 -22.01 -28.63
C ASP A 70 -38.57 -21.91 -27.88
N LEU A 71 -37.79 -22.99 -27.85
CA LEU A 71 -36.44 -22.98 -27.29
C LEU A 71 -35.46 -22.26 -28.23
N ILE A 72 -34.65 -21.35 -27.68
CA ILE A 72 -33.45 -20.79 -28.32
C ILE A 72 -32.23 -21.48 -27.71
N VAL A 73 -31.27 -21.90 -28.52
CA VAL A 73 -29.93 -22.31 -28.09
C VAL A 73 -28.91 -21.66 -29.03
N ARG A 74 -27.87 -21.03 -28.49
CA ARG A 74 -26.85 -20.32 -29.28
C ARG A 74 -25.46 -20.57 -28.73
N ALA A 75 -24.52 -20.76 -29.64
CA ALA A 75 -23.09 -20.60 -29.40
C ALA A 75 -22.65 -19.28 -30.03
N GLN A 76 -21.87 -18.50 -29.28
CA GLN A 76 -21.46 -17.16 -29.69
C GLN A 76 -19.96 -16.95 -29.45
N GLY A 77 -19.34 -16.16 -30.31
CA GLY A 77 -17.96 -15.72 -30.21
C GLY A 77 -17.84 -14.26 -30.61
N GLY A 78 -17.09 -13.47 -29.86
CA GLY A 78 -17.00 -12.04 -30.09
C GLY A 78 -15.69 -11.42 -29.65
N LEU A 79 -15.47 -10.21 -30.14
CA LEU A 79 -14.30 -9.40 -29.87
C LEU A 79 -14.74 -8.05 -29.29
N TYR A 80 -14.06 -7.63 -28.23
CA TYR A 80 -14.39 -6.43 -27.47
C TYR A 80 -13.18 -5.50 -27.32
N HIS A 81 -13.45 -4.20 -27.29
CA HIS A 81 -12.46 -3.14 -27.13
C HIS A 81 -13.03 -2.01 -26.28
N ALA A 82 -12.24 -1.54 -25.31
CA ALA A 82 -12.56 -0.34 -24.54
C ALA A 82 -11.92 0.88 -25.23
N PRO A 83 -12.69 1.76 -25.90
CA PRO A 83 -12.14 2.90 -26.63
C PRO A 83 -11.64 4.03 -25.73
N LEU A 84 -12.09 4.07 -24.47
CA LEU A 84 -11.66 5.04 -23.45
C LEU A 84 -10.58 4.41 -22.55
N ASN A 85 -10.52 4.82 -21.28
CA ASN A 85 -9.67 4.18 -20.29
C ASN A 85 -10.20 2.75 -20.01
N PRO A 86 -9.43 1.68 -20.31
CA PRO A 86 -9.89 0.31 -20.14
C PRO A 86 -10.06 -0.08 -18.67
N VAL A 87 -9.54 0.71 -17.72
CA VAL A 87 -9.67 0.48 -16.28
C VAL A 87 -10.94 1.09 -15.70
N THR A 88 -11.38 2.26 -16.18
CA THR A 88 -12.63 2.87 -15.68
C THR A 88 -13.86 2.15 -16.20
N LYS A 89 -13.75 1.43 -17.33
CA LYS A 89 -14.84 0.61 -17.92
C LYS A 89 -16.17 1.37 -18.04
N LEU A 90 -16.10 2.66 -18.36
CA LEU A 90 -17.29 3.46 -18.63
C LEU A 90 -17.86 3.21 -20.03
N ALA A 91 -17.07 2.64 -20.95
CA ALA A 91 -17.52 2.20 -22.26
C ALA A 91 -16.65 1.05 -22.81
N GLU A 92 -17.30 -0.02 -23.27
CA GLU A 92 -16.70 -1.11 -24.04
C GLU A 92 -17.58 -1.41 -25.27
N LEU A 93 -16.94 -1.62 -26.42
CA LEU A 93 -17.62 -1.92 -27.69
C LEU A 93 -17.30 -3.35 -28.09
N GLY A 94 -18.35 -4.13 -28.37
CA GLY A 94 -18.27 -5.53 -28.75
C GLY A 94 -18.88 -5.80 -30.13
N LEU A 95 -18.25 -6.70 -30.88
CA LEU A 95 -18.81 -7.32 -32.08
C LEU A 95 -18.86 -8.83 -31.89
N GLU A 96 -20.03 -9.43 -31.98
CA GLU A 96 -20.26 -10.86 -31.75
C GLU A 96 -20.89 -11.52 -32.98
N ALA A 97 -20.54 -12.77 -33.23
CA ALA A 97 -21.26 -13.65 -34.14
C ALA A 97 -21.83 -14.85 -33.35
N TYR A 98 -23.00 -15.33 -33.75
CA TYR A 98 -23.60 -16.51 -33.14
C TYR A 98 -24.19 -17.48 -34.17
N ILE A 99 -24.22 -18.76 -33.81
CA ILE A 99 -24.88 -19.84 -34.52
C ILE A 99 -25.67 -20.71 -33.53
N GLY A 100 -26.80 -21.23 -33.93
CA GLY A 100 -27.63 -22.02 -33.03
C GLY A 100 -28.93 -22.51 -33.65
N ALA A 101 -29.90 -22.75 -32.77
CA ALA A 101 -31.24 -23.17 -33.14
C ALA A 101 -32.30 -22.33 -32.42
N ARG A 102 -33.42 -22.11 -33.10
CA ARG A 102 -34.63 -21.48 -32.58
C ARG A 102 -35.82 -22.35 -32.99
N GLY A 103 -36.40 -23.05 -32.02
CA GLY A 103 -37.34 -24.14 -32.29
C GLY A 103 -36.67 -25.24 -33.13
N SER A 104 -37.32 -25.67 -34.21
CA SER A 104 -36.79 -26.68 -35.14
C SER A 104 -35.90 -26.12 -36.26
N HIS A 105 -35.47 -24.86 -36.16
CA HIS A 105 -34.77 -24.19 -37.24
C HIS A 105 -33.40 -23.69 -36.83
N MET A 106 -32.46 -23.66 -37.78
CA MET A 106 -31.18 -22.99 -37.59
C MET A 106 -31.37 -21.48 -37.40
N ASP A 107 -30.52 -20.92 -36.54
CA ASP A 107 -30.44 -19.52 -36.20
C ASP A 107 -28.99 -19.04 -36.29
N GLY A 108 -28.79 -17.79 -36.70
CA GLY A 108 -27.47 -17.22 -36.87
C GLY A 108 -27.52 -15.73 -37.16
N GLY A 109 -26.53 -15.00 -36.66
CA GLY A 109 -26.54 -13.54 -36.70
C GLY A 109 -25.25 -12.91 -36.23
N VAL A 110 -25.20 -11.59 -36.38
CA VAL A 110 -24.10 -10.73 -35.91
C VAL A 110 -24.70 -9.66 -35.01
N ARG A 111 -23.97 -9.30 -33.94
CA ARG A 111 -24.41 -8.33 -32.94
C ARG A 111 -23.34 -7.29 -32.72
N ALA A 112 -23.75 -6.04 -32.57
CA ALA A 112 -22.91 -4.97 -32.04
C ALA A 112 -23.44 -4.55 -30.67
N VAL A 113 -22.57 -4.47 -29.66
CA VAL A 113 -22.94 -4.19 -28.27
C VAL A 113 -22.09 -3.05 -27.74
N ALA A 114 -22.72 -2.09 -27.07
CA ALA A 114 -22.05 -1.10 -26.24
C ALA A 114 -22.35 -1.44 -24.78
N GLU A 115 -21.30 -1.74 -24.01
CA GLU A 115 -21.37 -2.15 -22.62
C GLU A 115 -20.82 -1.05 -21.72
N VAL A 116 -21.38 -0.95 -20.52
CA VAL A 116 -20.78 -0.25 -19.39
C VAL A 116 -20.42 -1.31 -18.35
N PRO A 117 -19.25 -1.97 -18.46
CA PRO A 117 -18.92 -3.10 -17.59
C PRO A 117 -18.92 -2.76 -16.11
N PHE A 118 -18.71 -1.49 -15.76
CA PHE A 118 -18.88 -0.98 -14.40
C PHE A 118 -20.26 -1.30 -13.80
N PHE A 119 -21.33 -1.22 -14.60
CA PHE A 119 -22.69 -1.57 -14.20
C PHE A 119 -23.09 -2.98 -14.60
N SER A 120 -22.18 -3.73 -15.24
CA SER A 120 -22.45 -5.04 -15.86
C SER A 120 -23.67 -5.06 -16.79
N VAL A 121 -23.95 -3.96 -17.50
CA VAL A 121 -25.06 -3.89 -18.45
C VAL A 121 -24.60 -3.31 -19.79
N GLY A 122 -25.31 -3.66 -20.85
CA GLY A 122 -25.06 -3.15 -22.19
C GLY A 122 -26.31 -3.14 -23.04
N VAL A 123 -26.22 -2.39 -24.15
CA VAL A 123 -27.27 -2.28 -25.15
C VAL A 123 -26.68 -2.44 -26.54
N GLY A 124 -27.41 -3.06 -27.45
CA GLY A 124 -26.89 -3.38 -28.78
C GLY A 124 -27.98 -3.66 -29.81
N GLY A 125 -27.52 -3.95 -31.02
CA GLY A 125 -28.35 -4.43 -32.12
C GLY A 125 -27.94 -5.84 -32.55
N ASP A 126 -28.91 -6.75 -32.70
CA ASP A 126 -28.76 -8.12 -33.19
C ASP A 126 -29.33 -8.22 -34.60
N TYR A 127 -28.49 -8.46 -35.60
CA TYR A 127 -28.92 -8.69 -36.97
C TYR A 127 -29.00 -10.20 -37.26
N SER A 128 -30.22 -10.69 -37.48
CA SER A 128 -30.46 -12.09 -37.86
C SER A 128 -30.23 -12.29 -39.35
N LEU A 129 -29.28 -13.15 -39.71
CA LEU A 129 -28.96 -13.49 -41.11
C LEU A 129 -30.13 -14.21 -41.80
N ARG A 130 -30.88 -15.01 -41.04
CA ARG A 130 -32.05 -15.73 -41.56
C ARG A 130 -33.25 -14.81 -41.71
N GLY A 131 -33.51 -13.98 -40.70
CA GLY A 131 -34.69 -13.12 -40.67
C GLY A 131 -34.53 -11.80 -41.43
N GLY A 132 -33.31 -11.44 -41.81
CA GLY A 132 -32.99 -10.16 -42.46
C GLY A 132 -33.34 -8.93 -41.59
N ARG A 133 -33.40 -9.11 -40.26
CA ARG A 133 -33.97 -8.13 -39.33
C ARG A 133 -32.98 -7.76 -38.23
N LEU A 134 -32.96 -6.47 -37.89
CA LEU A 134 -32.25 -5.93 -36.74
C LEU A 134 -33.19 -5.85 -35.54
N ASP A 135 -32.79 -6.46 -34.43
CA ASP A 135 -33.51 -6.46 -33.16
C ASP A 135 -32.68 -5.76 -32.06
N MET A 136 -33.35 -5.07 -31.15
CA MET A 136 -32.71 -4.48 -29.97
C MET A 136 -32.28 -5.59 -29.00
N LEU A 137 -31.09 -5.44 -28.45
CA LEU A 137 -30.50 -6.30 -27.41
C LEU A 137 -30.21 -5.46 -26.17
N VAL A 138 -30.60 -5.97 -25.01
CA VAL A 138 -30.13 -5.52 -23.70
C VAL A 138 -29.42 -6.70 -23.05
N THR A 139 -28.15 -6.55 -22.69
CA THR A 139 -27.36 -7.60 -22.03
C THR A 139 -27.04 -7.21 -20.59
N ALA A 140 -27.06 -8.19 -19.70
CA ALA A 140 -26.59 -8.07 -18.33
C ALA A 140 -25.63 -9.20 -18.01
N HIS A 141 -24.56 -8.88 -17.29
CA HIS A 141 -23.51 -9.81 -16.92
C HIS A 141 -23.44 -9.93 -15.40
N SER A 142 -23.06 -11.10 -14.90
CA SER A 142 -22.75 -11.27 -13.50
C SER A 142 -21.68 -12.35 -13.35
N PRO A 143 -20.62 -12.12 -12.58
CA PRO A 143 -19.67 -13.18 -12.31
C PRO A 143 -20.28 -14.30 -11.45
N VAL A 144 -21.39 -14.04 -10.74
CA VAL A 144 -22.04 -14.88 -9.72
C VAL A 144 -21.15 -15.16 -8.51
N ARG A 145 -19.86 -15.45 -8.74
CA ARG A 145 -18.79 -15.65 -7.76
C ARG A 145 -17.55 -14.90 -8.21
N ARG A 146 -16.77 -14.39 -7.25
CA ARG A 146 -15.49 -13.72 -7.51
C ARG A 146 -14.53 -14.68 -8.22
N GLY A 147 -13.94 -14.23 -9.32
CA GLY A 147 -13.04 -15.01 -10.18
C GLY A 147 -13.76 -15.85 -11.24
N GLY A 148 -15.09 -15.85 -11.28
CA GLY A 148 -15.91 -16.47 -12.31
C GLY A 148 -16.79 -17.64 -11.83
N LEU A 149 -17.66 -18.13 -12.73
CA LEU A 149 -18.70 -19.12 -12.42
C LEU A 149 -18.28 -20.58 -12.65
N LEU A 150 -18.00 -20.97 -13.90
CA LEU A 150 -17.69 -22.36 -14.29
C LEU A 150 -16.19 -22.56 -14.52
N THR A 151 -15.56 -21.59 -15.16
CA THR A 151 -14.12 -21.50 -15.39
C THR A 151 -13.61 -20.14 -14.91
N PRO A 152 -12.31 -19.98 -14.64
CA PRO A 152 -11.73 -18.67 -14.33
C PRO A 152 -12.14 -17.62 -15.37
N GLY A 153 -12.61 -16.47 -14.90
CA GLY A 153 -13.01 -15.32 -15.73
C GLY A 153 -14.41 -15.43 -16.34
N SER A 154 -15.08 -16.59 -16.25
CA SER A 154 -16.40 -16.78 -16.86
C SER A 154 -17.52 -16.02 -16.12
N GLN A 155 -18.50 -15.53 -16.86
CA GLN A 155 -19.63 -14.76 -16.34
C GLN A 155 -20.95 -15.38 -16.79
N LEU A 156 -21.96 -15.32 -15.92
CA LEU A 156 -23.36 -15.48 -16.31
C LEU A 156 -23.75 -14.29 -17.19
N ARG A 157 -24.42 -14.58 -18.31
CA ARG A 157 -24.92 -13.58 -19.25
C ARG A 157 -26.41 -13.76 -19.45
N VAL A 158 -27.15 -12.66 -19.42
CA VAL A 158 -28.59 -12.60 -19.70
C VAL A 158 -28.79 -11.61 -20.84
N ASP A 159 -29.23 -12.11 -21.99
CA ASP A 159 -29.61 -11.30 -23.14
C ASP A 159 -31.14 -11.19 -23.19
N TRP A 160 -31.67 -9.99 -23.19
CA TRP A 160 -33.09 -9.68 -23.41
C TRP A 160 -33.27 -8.97 -24.75
N TYR A 161 -34.27 -9.40 -25.52
CA TYR A 161 -34.56 -8.88 -26.84
C TYR A 161 -35.98 -8.26 -26.89
N PRO A 162 -36.13 -6.96 -26.56
CA PRO A 162 -37.45 -6.31 -26.49
C PRO A 162 -38.21 -6.38 -27.82
N THR A 163 -37.55 -6.09 -28.94
CA THR A 163 -38.17 -6.05 -30.28
C THR A 163 -38.35 -7.43 -30.90
N LEU A 164 -37.65 -8.44 -30.37
CA LEU A 164 -37.84 -9.84 -30.71
C LEU A 164 -38.88 -10.46 -29.76
N ARG A 165 -40.05 -9.83 -29.63
CA ARG A 165 -41.17 -10.31 -28.82
C ARG A 165 -40.79 -10.60 -27.36
N HIS A 166 -39.95 -9.74 -26.75
CA HIS A 166 -39.45 -9.95 -25.39
C HIS A 166 -38.80 -11.31 -25.13
N SER A 167 -38.17 -11.88 -26.16
CA SER A 167 -37.41 -13.13 -26.02
C SER A 167 -36.19 -12.91 -25.14
N PHE A 168 -35.70 -13.96 -24.49
CA PHE A 168 -34.50 -13.86 -23.67
C PHE A 168 -33.67 -15.15 -23.76
N THR A 169 -32.36 -15.01 -23.53
CA THR A 169 -31.44 -16.12 -23.37
C THR A 169 -30.58 -15.93 -22.12
N ILE A 170 -30.31 -17.03 -21.41
CA ILE A 170 -29.41 -17.08 -20.27
C ILE A 170 -28.29 -18.04 -20.62
N GLY A 171 -27.06 -17.65 -20.33
CA GLY A 171 -25.89 -18.42 -20.72
C GLY A 171 -24.64 -18.07 -19.93
N VAL A 172 -23.51 -18.61 -20.38
CA VAL A 172 -22.19 -18.31 -19.82
C VAL A 172 -21.31 -17.77 -20.94
N SER A 173 -20.61 -16.67 -20.68
CA SER A 173 -19.50 -16.18 -21.49
C SER A 173 -18.18 -16.42 -20.76
N ALA A 174 -17.14 -16.77 -21.50
CA ALA A 174 -15.79 -17.00 -20.99
C ALA A 174 -14.76 -16.28 -21.87
N PRO A 175 -13.72 -15.69 -21.26
CA PRO A 175 -12.61 -15.11 -22.01
C PRO A 175 -11.81 -16.20 -22.73
N VAL A 176 -11.36 -15.90 -23.94
CA VAL A 176 -10.57 -16.81 -24.79
C VAL A 176 -9.17 -16.25 -24.95
N GLY A 177 -8.15 -17.09 -24.69
CA GLY A 177 -6.75 -16.71 -24.86
C GLY A 177 -6.16 -15.83 -23.76
N ASP A 178 -6.89 -15.58 -22.67
CA ASP A 178 -6.39 -14.89 -21.48
C ASP A 178 -6.17 -15.87 -20.32
N PRO A 179 -4.93 -16.33 -20.05
CA PRO A 179 -4.65 -17.30 -19.01
C PRO A 179 -4.75 -16.75 -17.57
N LEU A 180 -4.80 -15.42 -17.41
CA LEU A 180 -4.86 -14.74 -16.10
C LEU A 180 -6.27 -14.35 -15.70
N ALA A 181 -7.24 -14.42 -16.63
CA ALA A 181 -8.63 -14.12 -16.32
C ALA A 181 -9.16 -15.02 -15.18
N GLY A 182 -9.84 -14.40 -14.21
CA GLY A 182 -10.33 -15.03 -12.99
C GLY A 182 -9.26 -15.39 -11.97
N ARG A 183 -8.02 -14.94 -12.15
CA ARG A 183 -6.87 -15.32 -11.29
C ARG A 183 -6.05 -14.15 -10.77
N SER A 184 -6.33 -12.92 -11.19
CA SER A 184 -5.53 -11.74 -10.88
C SER A 184 -5.75 -11.16 -9.48
N ARG A 185 -6.66 -11.75 -8.67
CA ARG A 185 -7.06 -11.25 -7.35
C ARG A 185 -7.48 -12.38 -6.40
N PRO A 186 -7.50 -12.13 -5.08
CA PRO A 186 -8.06 -13.06 -4.11
C PRO A 186 -9.55 -13.36 -4.37
N ILE A 187 -9.91 -14.65 -4.28
CA ILE A 187 -11.29 -15.11 -4.37
C ILE A 187 -12.15 -14.58 -3.22
N ARG A 188 -11.57 -14.42 -2.03
CA ARG A 188 -12.23 -13.81 -0.86
C ARG A 188 -11.82 -12.36 -0.72
N ASP A 189 -12.79 -11.48 -0.57
CA ASP A 189 -12.64 -10.05 -0.28
C ASP A 189 -12.68 -9.72 1.21
N TYR A 190 -12.61 -10.74 2.07
CA TYR A 190 -12.61 -10.63 3.52
C TYR A 190 -11.72 -11.70 4.16
N VAL A 191 -11.37 -11.46 5.43
CA VAL A 191 -10.81 -12.44 6.34
C VAL A 191 -11.94 -13.03 7.19
N VAL A 192 -11.92 -14.34 7.39
CA VAL A 192 -12.80 -14.97 8.38
C VAL A 192 -12.08 -14.88 9.71
N VAL A 193 -12.59 -14.05 10.62
CA VAL A 193 -11.98 -13.84 11.94
C VAL A 193 -12.25 -15.04 12.83
N ALA A 194 -13.52 -15.44 12.92
CA ALA A 194 -13.94 -16.63 13.64
C ALA A 194 -14.51 -17.70 12.69
N GLY A 195 -13.90 -18.89 12.68
CA GLY A 195 -14.46 -20.11 12.10
C GLY A 195 -15.61 -20.68 12.93
N ASP A 196 -16.04 -21.91 12.61
CA ASP A 196 -16.94 -22.64 13.49
C ASP A 196 -16.11 -23.21 14.66
N PHE A 197 -16.44 -22.80 15.88
CA PHE A 197 -15.76 -23.24 17.10
C PHE A 197 -16.79 -23.82 18.08
N GLN A 198 -16.35 -24.77 18.91
CA GLN A 198 -17.18 -25.28 19.99
C GLN A 198 -17.27 -24.21 21.07
N ALA A 199 -18.50 -23.85 21.46
CA ALA A 199 -18.70 -22.95 22.59
C ALA A 199 -18.10 -23.61 23.85
N PRO A 200 -17.13 -22.96 24.52
CA PRO A 200 -16.56 -23.50 25.74
C PRO A 200 -17.65 -23.56 26.83
N ALA A 201 -17.49 -24.49 27.76
CA ALA A 201 -18.34 -24.50 28.95
C ALA A 201 -18.09 -23.20 29.75
N PRO A 202 -19.16 -22.51 30.21
CA PRO A 202 -19.00 -21.32 31.03
C PRO A 202 -18.45 -21.71 32.41
N HIS A 203 -17.53 -20.90 32.95
CA HIS A 203 -17.05 -21.09 34.31
C HIS A 203 -18.08 -20.56 35.31
N ARG A 204 -18.21 -21.24 36.46
CA ARG A 204 -19.13 -20.82 37.53
C ARG A 204 -18.31 -20.23 38.66
N ALA A 205 -18.31 -18.91 38.78
CA ALA A 205 -17.73 -18.27 39.96
C ALA A 205 -18.64 -18.39 41.18
N THR A 206 -18.00 -18.45 42.35
CA THR A 206 -18.63 -18.20 43.63
C THR A 206 -19.08 -16.73 43.66
N HIS A 207 -20.38 -16.48 43.79
CA HIS A 207 -20.92 -15.12 43.78
C HIS A 207 -20.35 -14.30 44.95
N ARG A 208 -19.52 -13.31 44.65
CA ARG A 208 -18.90 -12.40 45.62
C ARG A 208 -19.14 -10.96 45.15
N PRO A 209 -19.96 -10.16 45.86
CA PRO A 209 -20.28 -8.79 45.43
C PRO A 209 -19.06 -7.89 45.16
N ALA A 210 -17.97 -8.11 45.90
CA ALA A 210 -16.72 -7.37 45.70
C ALA A 210 -16.03 -7.72 44.36
N LEU A 211 -16.09 -8.98 43.92
CA LEU A 211 -15.52 -9.40 42.64
C LEU A 211 -16.32 -8.80 41.47
N ASP A 212 -17.65 -8.83 41.56
CA ASP A 212 -18.52 -8.25 40.55
C ASP A 212 -18.29 -6.74 40.41
N ALA A 213 -18.14 -6.01 41.52
CA ALA A 213 -17.82 -4.59 41.52
C ALA A 213 -16.45 -4.27 40.90
N ALA A 214 -15.45 -5.12 41.14
CA ALA A 214 -14.13 -4.99 40.52
C ALA A 214 -14.20 -5.21 39.00
N LEU A 215 -14.94 -6.23 38.54
CA LEU A 215 -15.16 -6.50 37.12
C LEU A 215 -15.96 -5.40 36.41
N ASP A 216 -16.94 -4.78 37.09
CA ASP A 216 -17.65 -3.62 36.55
C ASP A 216 -16.75 -2.38 36.43
N SER A 217 -15.89 -2.15 37.42
CA SER A 217 -14.89 -1.08 37.38
C SER A 217 -13.89 -1.30 36.23
N LEU A 218 -13.45 -2.55 36.05
CA LEU A 218 -12.59 -2.97 34.94
C LEU A 218 -13.26 -2.69 33.58
N ARG A 219 -14.52 -3.08 33.41
CA ARG A 219 -15.31 -2.84 32.19
C ARG A 219 -15.47 -1.35 31.88
N ALA A 220 -15.79 -0.54 32.90
CA ALA A 220 -15.92 0.90 32.74
C ALA A 220 -14.59 1.55 32.35
N SER A 221 -13.48 1.11 32.96
CA SER A 221 -12.15 1.62 32.64
C SER A 221 -11.71 1.24 31.23
N ALA A 222 -12.01 0.01 30.80
CA ALA A 222 -11.68 -0.47 29.47
C ALA A 222 -12.39 0.33 28.35
N GLU A 223 -13.62 0.78 28.60
CA GLU A 223 -14.34 1.71 27.71
C GLU A 223 -13.64 3.07 27.61
N TRP A 224 -13.14 3.61 28.72
CA TRP A 224 -12.38 4.87 28.69
C TRP A 224 -11.04 4.73 27.98
N ILE A 225 -10.30 3.63 28.19
CA ILE A 225 -9.06 3.36 27.42
C ILE A 225 -9.36 3.38 25.91
N ARG A 226 -10.44 2.73 25.46
CA ARG A 226 -10.87 2.74 24.05
C ARG A 226 -11.01 4.15 23.50
N ARG A 227 -11.70 5.01 24.25
CA ARG A 227 -12.03 6.38 23.88
C ARG A 227 -10.86 7.36 23.98
N LEU A 228 -9.88 7.08 24.85
CA LEU A 228 -8.71 7.93 25.09
C LEU A 228 -7.50 7.53 24.24
N VAL A 229 -7.37 6.25 23.85
CA VAL A 229 -6.29 5.78 22.98
C VAL A 229 -6.61 6.01 21.51
N VAL A 230 -7.86 5.77 21.08
CA VAL A 230 -8.33 6.07 19.72
C VAL A 230 -9.63 6.89 19.76
N PRO A 231 -9.57 8.18 20.15
CA PRO A 231 -10.72 9.08 20.06
C PRO A 231 -11.43 9.03 18.69
N TYR A 232 -12.74 8.81 18.70
CA TYR A 232 -13.54 8.79 17.48
C TYR A 232 -13.80 10.21 16.97
N LEU A 233 -13.03 10.65 15.97
CA LEU A 233 -13.15 12.00 15.41
C LEU A 233 -14.09 12.08 14.20
N ASP A 234 -14.52 10.94 13.62
CA ASP A 234 -15.25 10.90 12.34
C ASP A 234 -16.77 11.06 12.44
N HIS A 235 -17.26 11.81 13.44
CA HIS A 235 -18.70 12.07 13.58
C HIS A 235 -19.29 12.68 12.30
N ASP A 236 -20.40 12.11 11.82
CA ASP A 236 -21.15 12.62 10.67
C ASP A 236 -22.45 13.29 11.11
N GLY A 237 -23.07 14.05 10.21
CA GLY A 237 -24.31 14.77 10.42
C GLY A 237 -25.05 15.05 9.12
N ARG A 238 -26.29 15.56 9.21
CA ARG A 238 -27.02 16.02 8.01
C ARG A 238 -26.25 17.12 7.30
N ASP A 239 -25.57 17.97 8.05
CA ASP A 239 -24.71 19.05 7.58
C ASP A 239 -23.40 19.12 8.38
N ALA A 240 -22.46 19.97 7.94
CA ALA A 240 -21.16 20.15 8.59
C ALA A 240 -21.30 20.64 10.02
N HIS A 241 -22.28 21.51 10.28
CA HIS A 241 -22.48 22.12 11.59
C HIS A 241 -22.91 21.07 12.62
N ILE A 242 -23.85 20.18 12.26
CA ILE A 242 -24.27 19.07 13.11
C ILE A 242 -23.11 18.10 13.36
N ALA A 243 -22.29 17.80 12.34
CA ALA A 243 -21.10 16.96 12.52
C ALA A 243 -20.14 17.57 13.55
N GLN A 244 -19.84 18.86 13.43
CA GLN A 244 -18.99 19.58 14.39
C GLN A 244 -19.57 19.63 15.80
N MET A 245 -20.88 19.87 15.95
CA MET A 245 -21.54 19.83 17.26
C MET A 245 -21.44 18.46 17.93
N ARG A 246 -21.60 17.38 17.17
CA ARG A 246 -21.44 16.01 17.68
C ARG A 246 -20.01 15.74 18.13
N THR A 247 -19.02 16.13 17.32
CA THR A 247 -17.61 16.06 17.73
C THR A 247 -17.37 16.86 19.01
N ALA A 248 -17.84 18.11 19.10
CA ALA A 248 -17.67 18.92 20.29
C ALA A 248 -18.32 18.30 21.55
N GLY A 249 -19.52 17.71 21.43
CA GLY A 249 -20.18 16.99 22.51
C GLY A 249 -19.36 15.79 22.99
N TYR A 250 -18.84 14.99 22.06
CA TYR A 250 -17.95 13.87 22.37
C TYR A 250 -16.66 14.33 23.09
N LEU A 251 -16.03 15.41 22.60
CA LEU A 251 -14.84 15.99 23.24
C LEU A 251 -15.13 16.54 24.64
N ALA A 252 -16.32 17.10 24.88
CA ALA A 252 -16.72 17.56 26.20
C ALA A 252 -16.84 16.40 27.21
N GLU A 253 -17.31 15.22 26.79
CA GLU A 253 -17.30 14.02 27.62
C GLU A 253 -15.87 13.55 27.93
N LEU A 254 -14.98 13.54 26.93
CA LEU A 254 -13.56 13.22 27.16
C LEU A 254 -12.94 14.20 28.16
N ARG A 255 -13.19 15.50 28.00
CA ARG A 255 -12.70 16.54 28.92
C ARG A 255 -13.18 16.30 30.34
N ALA A 256 -14.46 15.98 30.52
CA ALA A 256 -15.04 15.71 31.83
C ALA A 256 -14.38 14.50 32.51
N HIS A 257 -14.10 13.44 31.75
CA HIS A 257 -13.39 12.26 32.26
C HIS A 257 -11.91 12.54 32.56
N LEU A 258 -11.22 13.28 31.68
CA LEU A 258 -9.81 13.66 31.85
C LEU A 258 -9.58 14.54 33.09
N ALA A 259 -10.61 15.24 33.57
CA ALA A 259 -10.56 15.96 34.84
C ALA A 259 -10.57 15.03 36.07
N ILE A 260 -10.96 13.76 35.89
CA ILE A 260 -10.98 12.73 36.93
C ILE A 260 -9.70 11.90 36.86
N ARG A 261 -9.35 11.39 35.67
CA ARG A 261 -8.15 10.58 35.41
C ARG A 261 -7.60 10.87 34.02
N SER A 262 -6.30 11.13 33.93
CA SER A 262 -5.58 11.20 32.66
C SER A 262 -5.61 9.86 31.93
N ALA A 263 -5.25 9.86 30.63
CA ALA A 263 -5.21 8.63 29.85
C ALA A 263 -4.26 7.57 30.44
N THR A 264 -3.08 7.99 30.91
CA THR A 264 -2.10 7.09 31.54
C THR A 264 -2.58 6.55 32.89
N GLU A 265 -3.24 7.38 33.70
CA GLU A 265 -3.84 6.96 34.97
C GLU A 265 -5.02 5.99 34.75
N GLU A 266 -5.79 6.17 33.68
CA GLU A 266 -6.86 5.23 33.30
C GLU A 266 -6.30 3.84 33.02
N VAL A 267 -5.21 3.75 32.24
CA VAL A 267 -4.52 2.48 31.96
C VAL A 267 -4.02 1.82 33.23
N ARG A 268 -3.34 2.57 34.11
CA ARG A 268 -2.87 2.03 35.39
C ARG A 268 -4.01 1.55 36.28
N PHE A 269 -5.12 2.29 36.32
CA PHE A 269 -6.30 1.89 37.07
C PHE A 269 -6.91 0.60 36.53
N PHE A 270 -7.03 0.45 35.20
CA PHE A 270 -7.51 -0.78 34.58
C PHE A 270 -6.66 -1.99 35.02
N HIS A 271 -5.33 -1.88 34.94
CA HIS A 271 -4.43 -2.96 35.35
C HIS A 271 -4.52 -3.26 36.86
N ALA A 272 -4.66 -2.23 37.69
CA ALA A 272 -4.88 -2.40 39.13
C ALA A 272 -6.21 -3.10 39.44
N GLN A 273 -7.28 -2.80 38.71
CA GLN A 273 -8.57 -3.50 38.86
C GLN A 273 -8.49 -4.96 38.39
N LEU A 274 -7.72 -5.25 37.35
CA LEU A 274 -7.48 -6.61 36.88
C LEU A 274 -6.74 -7.44 37.94
N GLU A 275 -5.67 -6.89 38.52
CA GLU A 275 -4.94 -7.51 39.62
C GLU A 275 -5.82 -7.69 40.86
N HIS A 276 -6.65 -6.68 41.16
CA HIS A 276 -7.58 -6.76 42.29
C HIS A 276 -8.62 -7.87 42.09
N ALA A 277 -9.18 -8.01 40.88
CA ALA A 277 -10.12 -9.09 40.56
C ALA A 277 -9.48 -10.48 40.74
N PHE A 278 -8.25 -10.68 40.27
CA PHE A 278 -7.53 -11.94 40.52
C PHE A 278 -7.14 -12.14 41.98
N THR A 279 -6.84 -11.07 42.72
CA THR A 279 -6.59 -11.14 44.17
C THR A 279 -7.83 -11.59 44.93
N LEU A 280 -9.00 -11.03 44.60
CA LEU A 280 -10.28 -11.42 45.19
C LEU A 280 -10.65 -12.87 44.85
N ALA A 281 -10.38 -13.31 43.61
CA ALA A 281 -10.66 -14.66 43.16
C ALA A 281 -9.72 -15.70 43.81
N SER A 282 -8.42 -15.42 43.86
CA SER A 282 -7.41 -16.33 44.46
C SER A 282 -7.34 -16.28 45.99
N GLY A 283 -7.82 -15.19 46.61
CA GLY A 283 -7.64 -14.93 48.04
C GLY A 283 -6.21 -14.55 48.44
N SER A 284 -5.30 -14.32 47.48
CA SER A 284 -3.90 -13.97 47.71
C SER A 284 -3.43 -12.87 46.79
N SER A 285 -2.87 -11.79 47.35
CA SER A 285 -2.33 -10.68 46.55
C SER A 285 -1.14 -11.12 45.69
N GLN A 286 -0.25 -11.98 46.23
CA GLN A 286 0.88 -12.51 45.47
C GLN A 286 0.42 -13.37 44.28
N ALA A 287 -0.59 -14.22 44.48
CA ALA A 287 -1.17 -15.01 43.40
C ALA A 287 -1.87 -14.10 42.38
N GLY A 288 -2.63 -13.11 42.85
CA GLY A 288 -3.32 -12.12 42.02
C GLY A 288 -2.39 -11.39 41.06
N GLN A 289 -1.23 -10.93 41.55
CA GLN A 289 -0.21 -10.27 40.73
C GLN A 289 0.35 -11.19 39.63
N GLN A 290 0.68 -12.44 39.97
CA GLN A 290 1.21 -13.42 39.01
C GLN A 290 0.16 -13.79 37.95
N LEU A 291 -1.09 -13.98 38.37
CA LEU A 291 -2.24 -14.26 37.50
C LEU A 291 -2.50 -13.10 36.54
N ALA A 292 -2.52 -11.86 37.04
CA ALA A 292 -2.73 -10.67 36.22
C ALA A 292 -1.62 -10.51 35.18
N ARG A 293 -0.34 -10.64 35.58
CA ARG A 293 0.79 -10.61 34.64
C ARG A 293 0.62 -11.65 33.52
N ARG A 294 0.36 -12.90 33.88
CA ARG A 294 0.22 -13.98 32.89
C ARG A 294 -1.01 -13.79 32.01
N CYS A 295 -2.09 -13.27 32.57
CA CYS A 295 -3.30 -12.90 31.84
C CYS A 295 -2.99 -11.86 30.75
N ARG A 296 -2.25 -10.79 31.09
CA ARG A 296 -1.84 -9.73 30.15
C ARG A 296 -1.02 -10.29 28.99
N GLU A 297 0.00 -11.10 29.27
CA GLU A 297 0.83 -11.76 28.26
C GLU A 297 -0.03 -12.58 27.28
N ILE A 298 -0.93 -13.43 27.79
CA ILE A 298 -1.79 -14.28 26.96
C ILE A 298 -2.79 -13.45 26.14
N VAL A 299 -3.38 -12.40 26.72
CA VAL A 299 -4.33 -11.53 25.99
C VAL A 299 -3.64 -10.79 24.85
N LEU A 300 -2.40 -10.34 25.05
CA LEU A 300 -1.59 -9.71 24.00
C LEU A 300 -1.27 -10.70 22.86
N ASP A 301 -0.66 -11.83 23.24
CA ASP A 301 -0.56 -13.13 22.56
C ASP A 301 -1.67 -13.46 21.56
N GLU A 302 -2.82 -13.69 22.15
CA GLU A 302 -3.82 -14.57 21.56
C GLU A 302 -5.03 -13.81 21.06
N VAL A 303 -5.21 -12.56 21.53
CA VAL A 303 -6.39 -11.75 21.26
C VAL A 303 -6.01 -10.46 20.56
N LEU A 304 -5.20 -9.60 21.18
CA LEU A 304 -4.96 -8.24 20.69
C LEU A 304 -4.14 -8.24 19.39
N LEU A 305 -2.90 -8.74 19.43
CA LEU A 305 -2.02 -8.72 18.26
C LEU A 305 -2.59 -9.49 17.05
N PRO A 306 -3.17 -10.70 17.21
CA PRO A 306 -3.76 -11.41 16.07
C PRO A 306 -4.96 -10.69 15.45
N TYR A 307 -5.79 -10.03 16.25
CA TYR A 307 -6.94 -9.27 15.75
C TYR A 307 -6.48 -7.99 15.05
N ASP A 308 -5.60 -7.22 15.68
CA ASP A 308 -5.13 -5.92 15.19
C ASP A 308 -4.24 -6.04 13.95
N ARG A 309 -3.58 -7.19 13.73
CA ARG A 309 -2.89 -7.52 12.46
C ARG A 309 -3.84 -7.50 11.25
N LEU A 310 -5.16 -7.55 11.47
CA LEU A 310 -6.19 -7.46 10.43
C LEU A 310 -6.65 -6.03 10.14
N LEU A 311 -5.97 -5.01 10.67
CA LEU A 311 -6.25 -3.60 10.37
C LEU A 311 -6.23 -3.35 8.85
N GLY A 312 -7.21 -2.59 8.36
CA GLY A 312 -7.38 -2.28 6.94
C GLY A 312 -8.04 -3.39 6.10
N ARG A 313 -8.40 -4.53 6.69
CA ARG A 313 -9.00 -5.69 5.97
C ARG A 313 -10.45 -5.94 6.39
N ASN A 314 -11.30 -6.24 5.41
CA ASN A 314 -12.68 -6.62 5.67
C ASN A 314 -12.74 -7.89 6.53
N LYS A 315 -13.66 -7.90 7.50
CA LYS A 315 -13.80 -8.98 8.48
C LYS A 315 -15.18 -9.62 8.34
N ARG A 316 -15.23 -10.95 8.20
CA ARG A 316 -16.45 -11.75 8.24
C ARG A 316 -16.47 -12.59 9.51
N LYS A 317 -17.66 -12.75 10.11
CA LYS A 317 -17.82 -13.30 11.45
C LYS A 317 -16.88 -12.56 12.42
N ASP A 318 -16.98 -11.23 12.38
CA ASP A 318 -16.10 -10.35 13.13
C ASP A 318 -16.42 -10.42 14.64
N THR A 319 -15.62 -11.20 15.36
CA THR A 319 -15.75 -11.44 16.80
C THR A 319 -14.43 -11.95 17.36
N LEU A 320 -14.14 -11.64 18.63
CA LEU A 320 -12.97 -12.13 19.36
C LEU A 320 -13.15 -13.54 19.90
N LYS A 321 -14.33 -14.15 19.81
CA LYS A 321 -14.65 -15.41 20.51
C LYS A 321 -13.68 -16.56 20.19
N GLN A 322 -13.24 -16.72 18.93
CA GLN A 322 -12.28 -17.78 18.60
C GLN A 322 -10.90 -17.52 19.25
N PHE A 323 -10.44 -16.26 19.21
CA PHE A 323 -9.21 -15.84 19.88
C PHE A 323 -9.31 -16.03 21.40
N ALA A 324 -10.45 -15.64 21.98
CA ALA A 324 -10.74 -15.84 23.40
C ALA A 324 -10.74 -17.32 23.81
N VAL A 325 -11.24 -18.23 22.97
CA VAL A 325 -11.19 -19.68 23.24
C VAL A 325 -9.74 -20.17 23.30
N ALA A 326 -8.89 -19.77 22.35
CA ALA A 326 -7.47 -20.14 22.37
C ALA A 326 -6.75 -19.56 23.60
N ALA A 327 -7.02 -18.30 23.92
CA ALA A 327 -6.50 -17.61 25.10
C ALA A 327 -6.93 -18.30 26.41
N ARG A 328 -8.23 -18.62 26.56
CA ARG A 328 -8.80 -19.34 27.70
C ARG A 328 -8.16 -20.71 27.88
N GLY A 329 -7.96 -21.46 26.79
CA GLY A 329 -7.29 -22.76 26.81
C GLY A 329 -5.86 -22.66 27.33
N ARG A 330 -5.07 -21.71 26.81
CA ARG A 330 -3.69 -21.45 27.28
C ARG A 330 -3.64 -21.01 28.74
N PHE A 331 -4.52 -20.10 29.16
CA PHE A 331 -4.59 -19.64 30.55
C PHE A 331 -4.98 -20.78 31.49
N SER A 332 -6.00 -21.57 31.13
CA SER A 332 -6.45 -22.73 31.93
C SER A 332 -5.35 -23.78 32.10
N ALA A 333 -4.65 -24.12 31.01
CA ALA A 333 -3.53 -25.06 31.06
C ALA A 333 -2.38 -24.55 31.95
N TRP A 334 -2.09 -23.25 31.89
CA TRP A 334 -1.09 -22.65 32.74
C TRP A 334 -1.51 -22.65 34.21
N VAL A 335 -2.73 -22.22 34.54
CA VAL A 335 -3.25 -22.22 35.93
C VAL A 335 -3.22 -23.63 36.52
N ALA A 336 -3.63 -24.64 35.76
CA ALA A 336 -3.64 -26.04 36.22
C ALA A 336 -2.24 -26.62 36.47
N SER A 337 -1.21 -26.09 35.80
CA SER A 337 0.17 -26.62 35.88
C SER A 337 1.11 -25.79 36.76
N SER A 338 0.80 -24.52 37.01
CA SER A 338 1.70 -23.58 37.67
C SER A 338 1.77 -23.74 39.19
N GLY A 339 0.75 -24.33 39.80
CA GLY A 339 0.64 -24.47 41.26
C GLY A 339 0.45 -23.14 42.00
N VAL A 340 0.11 -22.06 41.29
CA VAL A 340 -0.08 -20.71 41.87
C VAL A 340 -1.28 -20.68 42.85
N VAL A 341 -2.30 -21.49 42.59
CA VAL A 341 -3.49 -21.66 43.45
C VAL A 341 -3.82 -23.16 43.55
N PRO A 342 -4.35 -23.64 44.69
CA PRO A 342 -4.87 -25.01 44.83
C PRO A 342 -5.91 -25.37 43.76
N ALA A 343 -5.97 -26.66 43.39
CA ALA A 343 -6.80 -27.16 42.27
C ALA A 343 -8.31 -26.94 42.46
N ASP A 344 -8.78 -26.81 43.69
CA ASP A 344 -10.15 -26.51 44.07
C ASP A 344 -10.52 -25.02 43.93
N GLY A 345 -9.53 -24.13 43.78
CA GLY A 345 -9.72 -22.68 43.65
C GLY A 345 -9.66 -22.13 42.22
N THR A 346 -9.63 -22.98 41.18
CA THR A 346 -9.34 -22.53 39.80
C THR A 346 -10.53 -21.88 39.09
N GLU A 347 -11.77 -22.29 39.38
CA GLU A 347 -12.97 -21.80 38.66
C GLU A 347 -13.18 -20.28 38.78
N ASP A 348 -13.00 -19.70 39.97
CA ASP A 348 -13.12 -18.25 40.17
C ASP A 348 -12.06 -17.48 39.34
N LEU A 349 -10.86 -18.06 39.14
CA LEU A 349 -9.79 -17.45 38.32
C LEU A 349 -10.12 -17.50 36.82
N LEU A 350 -10.60 -18.65 36.36
CA LEU A 350 -10.99 -18.84 34.96
C LEU A 350 -12.20 -17.98 34.61
N PHE A 351 -13.10 -17.74 35.56
CA PHE A 351 -14.19 -16.79 35.42
C PHE A 351 -13.70 -15.35 35.23
N VAL A 352 -12.72 -14.87 36.00
CA VAL A 352 -12.15 -13.52 35.80
C VAL A 352 -11.59 -13.36 34.38
N PHE A 353 -10.83 -14.36 33.91
CA PHE A 353 -10.30 -14.35 32.55
C PHE A 353 -11.40 -14.39 31.49
N GLU A 354 -12.42 -15.23 31.66
CA GLU A 354 -13.60 -15.29 30.78
C GLU A 354 -14.29 -13.91 30.69
N ARG A 355 -14.54 -13.26 31.83
CA ARG A 355 -15.16 -11.93 31.88
C ARG A 355 -14.31 -10.85 31.22
N LEU A 356 -12.98 -10.89 31.35
CA LEU A 356 -12.11 -9.98 30.61
C LEU A 356 -12.27 -10.17 29.10
N THR A 357 -12.29 -11.41 28.60
CA THR A 357 -12.47 -11.66 27.16
C THR A 357 -13.86 -11.24 26.65
N ASP A 358 -14.90 -11.36 27.48
CA ASP A 358 -16.24 -10.84 27.17
C ASP A 358 -16.24 -9.31 27.06
N ILE A 359 -15.59 -8.62 28.01
CA ILE A 359 -15.43 -7.16 27.99
C ILE A 359 -14.73 -6.71 26.70
N LEU A 360 -13.65 -7.38 26.30
CA LEU A 360 -12.94 -7.05 25.05
C LEU A 360 -13.82 -7.23 23.81
N GLU A 361 -14.66 -8.28 23.75
CA GLU A 361 -15.60 -8.47 22.65
C GLU A 361 -16.68 -7.39 22.62
N GLU A 362 -17.20 -6.97 23.78
CA GLU A 362 -18.14 -5.84 23.87
C GLU A 362 -17.50 -4.54 23.33
N LEU A 363 -16.25 -4.26 23.69
CA LEU A 363 -15.53 -3.07 23.25
C LEU A 363 -15.22 -3.11 21.76
N ARG A 364 -14.82 -4.26 21.22
CA ARG A 364 -14.68 -4.47 19.77
C ARG A 364 -15.99 -4.19 19.05
N ALA A 365 -17.11 -4.74 19.54
CA ALA A 365 -18.42 -4.54 18.94
C ALA A 365 -18.86 -3.06 18.97
N ARG A 366 -18.58 -2.34 20.06
CA ARG A 366 -18.83 -0.89 20.16
C ARG A 366 -17.97 -0.09 19.19
N ALA A 367 -16.66 -0.38 19.11
CA ALA A 367 -15.77 0.26 18.16
C ALA A 367 -16.23 0.01 16.71
N ALA A 368 -16.60 -1.23 16.37
CA ALA A 368 -17.13 -1.55 15.04
C ALA A 368 -18.39 -0.75 14.69
N LYS A 369 -19.27 -0.52 15.68
CA LYS A 369 -20.47 0.30 15.52
C LYS A 369 -20.16 1.80 15.37
N GLU A 370 -19.16 2.31 16.08
CA GLU A 370 -18.76 3.72 15.99
C GLU A 370 -18.11 4.03 14.63
N TRP A 371 -17.18 3.20 14.19
CA TRP A 371 -16.51 3.37 12.91
C TRP A 371 -17.40 3.04 11.71
N ASP A 372 -18.47 2.25 11.92
CA ASP A 372 -19.33 1.68 10.87
C ASP A 372 -18.52 0.96 9.77
N ASP A 373 -17.35 0.43 10.15
CA ASP A 373 -16.38 -0.18 9.25
C ASP A 373 -15.39 -1.05 10.04
N ALA A 374 -15.53 -2.37 9.93
CA ALA A 374 -14.68 -3.31 10.68
C ALA A 374 -13.19 -3.23 10.31
N ARG A 375 -12.84 -2.62 9.16
CA ARG A 375 -11.44 -2.39 8.75
C ARG A 375 -10.71 -1.40 9.66
N LEU A 376 -11.44 -0.53 10.34
CA LEU A 376 -10.91 0.55 11.19
C LEU A 376 -10.91 0.21 12.68
N VAL A 377 -11.33 -1.00 13.05
CA VAL A 377 -11.34 -1.41 14.46
C VAL A 377 -9.93 -1.77 14.88
N TRP A 378 -9.41 -1.02 15.85
CA TRP A 378 -8.15 -1.24 16.57
C TRP A 378 -8.45 -1.41 18.05
N LEU A 379 -7.93 -2.46 18.68
CA LEU A 379 -8.04 -2.68 20.12
C LEU A 379 -6.82 -2.08 20.82
N PRO A 380 -6.99 -1.16 21.77
CA PRO A 380 -5.88 -0.63 22.54
C PRO A 380 -4.97 -1.73 23.14
N LEU A 381 -3.69 -1.72 22.77
CA LEU A 381 -2.70 -2.64 23.33
C LEU A 381 -2.46 -2.40 24.83
N GLN A 382 -2.88 -1.23 25.33
CA GLN A 382 -2.92 -0.87 26.75
C GLN A 382 -3.82 -1.76 27.61
N TYR A 383 -4.70 -2.58 27.01
CA TYR A 383 -5.40 -3.63 27.76
C TYR A 383 -4.45 -4.73 28.28
N ALA A 384 -3.25 -4.86 27.71
CA ALA A 384 -2.22 -5.79 28.16
C ALA A 384 -0.93 -5.10 28.59
N LEU A 385 -0.61 -3.95 28.00
CA LEU A 385 0.64 -3.23 28.23
C LEU A 385 0.47 -2.08 29.21
N LEU A 386 1.41 -1.96 30.15
CA LEU A 386 1.64 -0.74 30.93
C LEU A 386 2.62 0.19 30.18
N PRO A 387 2.67 1.49 30.54
CA PRO A 387 3.62 2.42 29.93
C PRO A 387 5.10 1.96 30.01
N GLU A 388 5.45 1.27 31.09
CA GLU A 388 6.78 0.68 31.33
C GLU A 388 7.04 -0.65 30.60
N ASP A 389 6.06 -1.20 29.87
CA ASP A 389 6.25 -2.42 29.06
C ASP A 389 6.60 -2.08 27.58
N HIS A 390 6.82 -0.79 27.28
CA HIS A 390 7.12 -0.29 25.94
C HIS A 390 7.87 1.08 25.99
N ASP A 391 8.73 1.27 27.00
CA ASP A 391 9.47 2.53 27.20
C ASP A 391 10.91 2.49 26.68
N ASP A 392 11.36 1.35 26.15
CA ASP A 392 12.63 1.19 25.45
C ASP A 392 12.52 0.79 23.97
N GLN A 393 13.62 1.00 23.23
CA GLN A 393 13.74 0.72 21.80
C GLN A 393 13.47 -0.78 21.49
N SER A 394 14.02 -1.68 22.29
CA SER A 394 13.96 -3.12 22.03
C SER A 394 12.58 -3.71 22.28
N GLU A 395 11.86 -3.21 23.29
CA GLU A 395 10.47 -3.56 23.58
C GLU A 395 9.54 -3.11 22.44
N LEU A 396 9.70 -1.87 21.96
CA LEU A 396 8.92 -1.36 20.83
C LEU A 396 9.22 -2.12 19.54
N GLU A 397 10.49 -2.48 19.30
CA GLU A 397 10.90 -3.30 18.15
C GLU A 397 10.31 -4.72 18.24
N ASP A 398 10.36 -5.39 19.40
CA ASP A 398 9.73 -6.72 19.59
C ASP A 398 8.22 -6.69 19.33
N LEU A 399 7.55 -5.65 19.84
CA LEU A 399 6.11 -5.45 19.61
C LEU A 399 5.80 -5.21 18.13
N LEU A 400 6.63 -4.45 17.41
CA LEU A 400 6.51 -4.26 15.97
C LEU A 400 6.67 -5.58 15.20
N GLU A 401 7.68 -6.38 15.53
CA GLU A 401 7.92 -7.67 14.88
C GLU A 401 6.74 -8.62 15.10
N ARG A 402 6.27 -8.73 16.34
CA ARG A 402 5.10 -9.56 16.69
C ARG A 402 3.83 -9.04 16.04
N ALA A 403 3.56 -7.74 16.02
CA ALA A 403 2.33 -7.19 15.44
C ALA A 403 2.30 -7.34 13.91
N THR A 404 3.40 -7.00 13.24
CA THR A 404 3.48 -6.99 11.77
C THR A 404 3.74 -8.38 11.17
N GLY A 405 4.39 -9.27 11.91
CA GLY A 405 4.89 -10.55 11.42
C GLY A 405 6.15 -10.45 10.56
N VAL A 406 6.83 -9.29 10.57
CA VAL A 406 8.07 -9.03 9.83
C VAL A 406 9.17 -8.69 10.83
N ALA A 407 10.35 -9.31 10.71
CA ALA A 407 11.46 -9.08 11.63
C ALA A 407 12.28 -7.84 11.25
N PHE A 408 12.90 -7.17 12.23
CA PHE A 408 14.03 -6.29 11.94
C PHE A 408 15.22 -7.11 11.48
N THR A 409 15.99 -6.56 10.55
CA THR A 409 17.31 -7.07 10.19
C THR A 409 18.38 -6.10 10.62
N ASP A 410 19.53 -6.64 11.02
CA ASP A 410 20.73 -5.87 11.32
C ASP A 410 21.68 -5.83 10.12
N ARG A 411 22.71 -4.98 10.23
CA ARG A 411 23.78 -4.83 9.23
C ARG A 411 23.22 -4.42 7.87
N ASN A 412 22.33 -3.44 7.87
CA ASN A 412 21.88 -2.80 6.65
C ASN A 412 22.65 -1.50 6.40
N ARG A 413 22.67 -1.08 5.15
CA ARG A 413 22.95 0.31 4.78
C ARG A 413 21.64 1.01 4.48
N VAL A 414 21.40 2.14 5.11
CA VAL A 414 20.30 3.03 4.78
C VAL A 414 20.88 4.41 4.50
N SER A 415 20.77 4.87 3.26
CA SER A 415 21.20 6.23 2.88
C SER A 415 20.00 7.04 2.42
N TYR A 416 19.79 8.18 3.06
CA TYR A 416 18.68 9.09 2.79
C TYR A 416 19.04 10.06 1.66
N VAL A 417 18.24 10.07 0.59
CA VAL A 417 18.55 10.88 -0.60
C VAL A 417 17.39 11.78 -1.04
N ALA A 418 17.74 12.98 -1.48
CA ALA A 418 16.85 13.99 -2.02
C ALA A 418 16.24 13.54 -3.37
N ASN A 419 15.02 14.02 -3.63
CA ASN A 419 14.22 13.72 -4.83
C ASN A 419 15.01 13.70 -6.15
N LEU A 420 15.78 14.75 -6.43
CA LEU A 420 16.49 14.93 -7.70
C LEU A 420 17.52 13.83 -7.99
N GLN A 421 17.99 13.13 -6.96
CA GLN A 421 18.97 12.06 -7.12
C GLN A 421 18.34 10.75 -7.61
N PHE A 422 17.03 10.54 -7.40
CA PHE A 422 16.35 9.29 -7.73
C PHE A 422 16.58 8.86 -9.19
N HIS A 423 16.38 9.78 -10.14
CA HIS A 423 16.53 9.48 -11.57
C HIS A 423 17.91 8.94 -11.93
N TRP A 424 18.96 9.60 -11.41
CA TRP A 424 20.34 9.22 -11.67
C TRP A 424 20.73 7.94 -10.94
N GLU A 425 20.24 7.74 -9.72
CA GLU A 425 20.46 6.50 -8.96
C GLU A 425 19.77 5.30 -9.62
N LEU A 426 18.59 5.48 -10.20
CA LEU A 426 17.91 4.45 -10.98
C LEU A 426 18.70 4.10 -12.25
N LEU A 427 19.18 5.10 -13.01
CA LEU A 427 20.04 4.86 -14.17
C LEU A 427 21.30 4.06 -13.77
N ARG A 428 21.97 4.49 -12.70
CA ARG A 428 23.15 3.80 -12.17
C ARG A 428 22.83 2.37 -11.77
N MET A 429 21.73 2.13 -11.05
CA MET A 429 21.29 0.80 -10.63
C MET A 429 21.07 -0.12 -11.85
N ILE A 430 20.36 0.35 -12.88
CA ILE A 430 20.10 -0.44 -14.10
C ILE A 430 21.43 -0.87 -14.76
N ARG A 431 22.40 0.05 -14.85
CA ARG A 431 23.71 -0.23 -15.47
C ARG A 431 24.59 -1.15 -14.62
N GLU A 432 24.56 -1.01 -13.30
CA GLU A 432 25.35 -1.83 -12.37
C GLU A 432 24.81 -3.27 -12.21
N THR A 433 23.57 -3.54 -12.62
CA THR A 433 22.90 -4.84 -12.49
C THR A 433 23.71 -5.98 -13.15
N GLN A 434 23.92 -7.06 -12.41
CA GLN A 434 24.68 -8.24 -12.86
C GLN A 434 23.80 -9.45 -13.15
N ASP A 435 22.84 -9.74 -12.26
CA ASP A 435 21.97 -10.91 -12.33
C ASP A 435 20.56 -10.53 -12.75
N TYR A 436 19.95 -9.58 -12.02
CA TYR A 436 18.61 -9.12 -12.34
C TYR A 436 18.23 -7.81 -11.65
N HIS A 437 17.26 -7.13 -12.24
CA HIS A 437 16.72 -5.88 -11.71
C HIS A 437 15.20 -5.85 -11.81
N VAL A 438 14.53 -5.40 -10.76
CA VAL A 438 13.09 -5.16 -10.73
C VAL A 438 12.85 -3.69 -10.47
N LEU A 439 12.17 -3.00 -11.39
CA LEU A 439 11.55 -1.70 -11.15
C LEU A 439 10.06 -1.91 -10.92
N TRP A 440 9.61 -1.64 -9.70
CA TRP A 440 8.22 -1.63 -9.30
C TRP A 440 7.78 -0.21 -9.06
N ILE A 441 7.02 0.33 -9.99
CA ILE A 441 6.60 1.72 -9.94
C ILE A 441 5.17 1.81 -10.44
N HIS A 442 4.45 2.85 -10.03
CA HIS A 442 3.14 3.10 -10.61
C HIS A 442 3.23 4.12 -11.76
N ASP A 443 4.15 5.09 -11.72
CA ASP A 443 4.26 6.16 -12.71
C ASP A 443 5.53 6.04 -13.57
N PHE A 444 5.36 5.67 -14.85
CA PHE A 444 6.39 5.64 -15.89
C PHE A 444 5.81 6.25 -17.18
N PRO A 445 5.75 7.59 -17.31
CA PRO A 445 5.03 8.24 -18.38
C PRO A 445 5.76 8.16 -19.71
N ALA A 446 5.02 7.93 -20.79
CA ALA A 446 5.54 8.15 -22.14
C ALA A 446 5.42 9.62 -22.56
N VAL A 447 4.42 10.32 -22.03
CA VAL A 447 4.03 11.66 -22.47
C VAL A 447 3.77 12.54 -21.25
N THR A 448 4.20 13.79 -21.33
CA THR A 448 3.95 14.85 -20.34
C THR A 448 2.49 15.30 -20.33
N THR A 449 2.12 16.11 -19.34
CA THR A 449 0.81 16.79 -19.28
C THR A 449 0.58 17.71 -20.49
N GLU A 450 1.64 18.29 -21.04
CA GLU A 450 1.61 19.17 -22.21
C GLU A 450 1.52 18.39 -23.54
N GLY A 451 1.56 17.05 -23.49
CA GLY A 451 1.45 16.22 -24.69
C GLY A 451 2.76 16.05 -25.45
N THR A 452 3.91 16.30 -24.82
CA THR A 452 5.25 16.07 -25.37
C THR A 452 5.85 14.78 -24.84
N LEU A 453 6.86 14.21 -25.52
CA LEU A 453 7.55 13.02 -25.00
C LEU A 453 8.22 13.33 -23.65
N ASP A 454 8.07 12.43 -22.68
CA ASP A 454 8.71 12.57 -21.38
C ASP A 454 10.20 12.23 -21.48
N TRP A 455 11.07 13.22 -21.29
CA TRP A 455 12.51 13.05 -21.54
C TRP A 455 13.17 12.16 -20.48
N ALA A 456 12.71 12.22 -19.23
CA ALA A 456 13.28 11.46 -18.12
C ALA A 456 13.00 9.96 -18.30
N SER A 457 11.78 9.62 -18.70
CA SER A 457 11.38 8.25 -19.01
C SER A 457 12.09 7.74 -20.26
N LEU A 458 12.26 8.57 -21.29
CA LEU A 458 13.08 8.23 -22.45
C LEU A 458 14.54 7.97 -22.06
N ALA A 459 15.12 8.76 -21.16
CA ALA A 459 16.50 8.55 -20.69
C ALA A 459 16.65 7.20 -19.95
N GLN A 460 15.69 6.80 -19.11
CA GLN A 460 15.71 5.46 -18.49
C GLN A 460 15.63 4.34 -19.53
N VAL A 461 14.88 4.53 -20.62
CA VAL A 461 14.80 3.57 -21.73
C VAL A 461 16.13 3.50 -22.49
N VAL A 462 16.67 4.65 -22.92
CA VAL A 462 17.83 4.74 -23.81
C VAL A 462 19.14 4.53 -23.05
N ASP A 463 19.41 5.34 -22.03
CA ASP A 463 20.68 5.34 -21.29
C ASP A 463 20.70 4.29 -20.18
N GLY A 464 19.52 3.88 -19.72
CA GLY A 464 19.36 2.77 -18.76
C GLY A 464 19.30 1.44 -19.50
N TYR A 465 18.09 1.01 -19.86
CA TYR A 465 17.85 -0.37 -20.28
C TYR A 465 18.53 -0.76 -21.61
N LEU A 466 18.39 0.05 -22.67
CA LEU A 466 18.98 -0.29 -23.97
C LEU A 466 20.51 -0.27 -23.93
N ALA A 467 21.10 0.76 -23.31
CA ALA A 467 22.54 0.84 -23.13
C ALA A 467 23.07 -0.31 -22.26
N ALA A 468 22.42 -0.62 -21.14
CA ALA A 468 22.83 -1.74 -20.29
C ALA A 468 22.74 -3.09 -21.01
N LEU A 469 21.67 -3.34 -21.77
CA LEU A 469 21.56 -4.56 -22.59
C LEU A 469 22.70 -4.64 -23.63
N ALA A 470 23.02 -3.53 -24.31
CA ALA A 470 24.10 -3.51 -25.28
C ALA A 470 25.47 -3.77 -24.61
N ASP A 471 25.79 -3.06 -23.52
CA ASP A 471 27.03 -3.22 -22.75
C ASP A 471 27.21 -4.69 -22.30
N ARG A 472 26.14 -5.33 -21.81
CA ARG A 472 26.17 -6.72 -21.32
C ARG A 472 26.31 -7.75 -22.43
N ILE A 473 25.73 -7.49 -23.60
CA ILE A 473 25.85 -8.38 -24.77
C ILE A 473 27.24 -8.26 -25.40
N GLU A 474 27.80 -7.05 -25.46
CA GLU A 474 29.19 -6.83 -25.90
C GLU A 474 30.18 -7.62 -25.03
N ALA A 475 29.91 -7.75 -23.72
CA ALA A 475 30.72 -8.55 -22.79
C ALA A 475 30.39 -10.06 -22.79
N TYR A 476 29.28 -10.48 -23.37
CA TYR A 476 28.71 -11.82 -23.18
C TYR A 476 29.64 -12.97 -23.60
N ASP A 477 30.41 -12.80 -24.67
CA ASP A 477 31.34 -13.83 -25.14
C ASP A 477 32.43 -14.18 -24.10
N SER A 478 32.73 -13.24 -23.20
CA SER A 478 33.70 -13.42 -22.11
C SER A 478 33.07 -13.79 -20.77
N THR A 479 31.86 -13.29 -20.48
CA THR A 479 31.21 -13.49 -19.18
C THR A 479 30.29 -14.71 -19.17
N GLY A 480 29.68 -15.04 -20.31
CA GLY A 480 28.65 -16.08 -20.43
C GLY A 480 27.34 -15.76 -19.70
N THR A 481 27.18 -14.54 -19.16
CA THR A 481 26.03 -14.14 -18.34
C THR A 481 25.33 -12.89 -18.87
N LEU A 482 24.00 -12.89 -18.82
CA LEU A 482 23.17 -11.71 -19.13
C LEU A 482 22.16 -11.47 -18.01
N PRO A 483 22.04 -10.24 -17.51
CA PRO A 483 21.03 -9.91 -16.50
C PRO A 483 19.61 -9.97 -17.06
N SER A 484 18.63 -10.18 -16.18
CA SER A 484 17.21 -10.06 -16.51
C SER A 484 16.60 -8.78 -15.92
N TYR A 485 15.97 -7.97 -16.75
CA TYR A 485 15.32 -6.73 -16.30
C TYR A 485 13.80 -6.90 -16.25
N PHE A 486 13.16 -6.44 -15.18
CA PHE A 486 11.72 -6.52 -14.96
C PHE A 486 11.15 -5.14 -14.63
N ILE A 487 9.99 -4.83 -15.21
CA ILE A 487 9.20 -3.64 -14.85
C ILE A 487 7.81 -4.08 -14.43
N PHE A 488 7.41 -3.72 -13.21
CA PHE A 488 6.09 -3.97 -12.65
C PHE A 488 5.31 -2.66 -12.60
N LEU A 489 4.16 -2.60 -13.27
CA LEU A 489 3.28 -1.42 -13.31
C LEU A 489 1.83 -1.84 -13.03
N ASP A 490 1.12 -1.04 -12.27
CA ASP A 490 -0.33 -1.16 -12.15
C ASP A 490 -1.03 -0.76 -13.46
N GLN A 491 -2.05 -1.51 -13.90
CA GLN A 491 -2.72 -1.23 -15.17
C GLN A 491 -3.32 0.18 -15.24
N PHE A 492 -3.85 0.72 -14.14
CA PHE A 492 -4.48 2.05 -14.16
C PHE A 492 -3.51 3.13 -14.60
N TYR A 493 -2.38 3.23 -13.90
CA TYR A 493 -1.39 4.24 -14.20
C TYR A 493 -0.67 3.95 -15.52
N TYR A 494 -0.43 2.67 -15.85
CA TYR A 494 0.14 2.28 -17.14
C TYR A 494 -0.68 2.79 -18.34
N GLU A 495 -2.02 2.76 -18.26
CA GLU A 495 -2.89 3.28 -19.32
C GLU A 495 -3.02 4.82 -19.24
N GLU A 496 -3.19 5.38 -18.03
CA GLU A 496 -3.27 6.84 -17.81
C GLU A 496 -2.03 7.57 -18.33
N ARG A 497 -0.85 7.00 -18.08
CA ARG A 497 0.46 7.55 -18.42
C ARG A 497 0.95 7.16 -19.81
N LYS A 498 0.12 6.45 -20.57
CA LYS A 498 0.41 5.97 -21.93
C LYS A 498 1.71 5.14 -22.01
N SER A 499 2.11 4.50 -20.91
CA SER A 499 3.39 3.80 -20.76
C SER A 499 3.59 2.67 -21.78
N ARG A 500 2.50 2.14 -22.33
CA ARG A 500 2.48 1.09 -23.37
C ARG A 500 3.45 1.36 -24.53
N GLU A 501 3.60 2.61 -24.95
CA GLU A 501 4.49 2.97 -26.05
C GLU A 501 5.95 2.61 -25.76
N LEU A 502 6.47 3.02 -24.59
CA LEU A 502 7.83 2.69 -24.14
C LEU A 502 7.97 1.21 -23.75
N MET A 503 6.95 0.64 -23.09
CA MET A 503 6.97 -0.78 -22.68
C MET A 503 6.99 -1.73 -23.88
N THR A 504 6.27 -1.41 -24.96
CA THR A 504 6.27 -2.22 -26.20
C THR A 504 7.65 -2.21 -26.86
N LEU A 505 8.35 -1.07 -26.83
CA LEU A 505 9.72 -0.98 -27.32
C LEU A 505 10.66 -1.87 -26.50
N LEU A 506 10.57 -1.81 -25.17
CA LEU A 506 11.43 -2.57 -24.27
C LEU A 506 11.15 -4.09 -24.30
N GLU A 507 9.94 -4.53 -24.66
CA GLU A 507 9.60 -5.97 -24.76
C GLU A 507 10.07 -6.66 -26.05
N ASP A 508 10.36 -5.92 -27.12
CA ASP A 508 10.95 -6.45 -28.36
C ASP A 508 11.92 -5.43 -29.01
N PRO A 509 13.01 -5.07 -28.31
CA PRO A 509 13.89 -3.99 -28.75
C PRO A 509 14.64 -4.35 -30.04
N LEU A 510 14.86 -5.64 -30.31
CA LEU A 510 15.52 -6.10 -31.54
C LEU A 510 14.69 -5.80 -32.80
N ARG A 511 13.37 -5.70 -32.68
CA ARG A 511 12.45 -5.40 -33.80
C ARG A 511 11.76 -4.03 -33.69
N ALA A 512 11.97 -3.31 -32.60
CA ALA A 512 11.34 -2.01 -32.37
C ALA A 512 11.75 -0.95 -33.41
N SER A 513 10.83 -0.08 -33.80
CA SER A 513 11.16 1.12 -34.56
C SER A 513 11.51 2.28 -33.63
N ALA A 514 12.35 3.20 -34.08
CA ALA A 514 12.62 4.46 -33.37
C ALA A 514 11.48 5.49 -33.48
N HIS A 515 10.38 5.15 -34.15
CA HIS A 515 9.23 6.03 -34.29
C HIS A 515 8.37 6.01 -33.02
N LEU A 516 8.36 7.13 -32.30
CA LEU A 516 7.44 7.42 -31.21
C LEU A 516 6.54 8.60 -31.63
N ARG A 517 5.27 8.59 -31.21
CA ARG A 517 4.25 9.56 -31.68
C ARG A 517 4.59 11.01 -31.37
N HIS A 518 5.21 11.24 -30.21
CA HIS A 518 5.50 12.57 -29.67
C HIS A 518 7.00 12.90 -29.67
N ALA A 519 7.85 12.04 -30.29
CA ALA A 519 9.28 12.25 -30.35
C ALA A 519 9.67 13.38 -31.31
N THR A 520 10.65 14.18 -30.92
CA THR A 520 11.35 15.06 -31.85
C THR A 520 12.29 14.25 -32.76
N ARG A 521 12.83 14.89 -33.81
CA ARG A 521 13.85 14.25 -34.66
C ARG A 521 15.08 13.82 -33.83
N GLN A 522 15.50 14.66 -32.88
CA GLN A 522 16.63 14.36 -32.01
C GLN A 522 16.35 13.14 -31.12
N ASP A 523 15.15 13.04 -30.55
CA ASP A 523 14.76 11.88 -29.74
C ASP A 523 14.74 10.60 -30.57
N ALA A 524 14.20 10.67 -31.80
CA ALA A 524 14.14 9.54 -32.72
C ALA A 524 15.54 9.09 -33.16
N ASP A 525 16.43 10.03 -33.50
CA ASP A 525 17.82 9.72 -33.88
C ASP A 525 18.59 9.09 -32.72
N ARG A 526 18.42 9.64 -31.51
CA ARG A 526 19.02 9.11 -30.28
C ARG A 526 18.55 7.68 -29.98
N LEU A 527 17.24 7.44 -30.07
CA LEU A 527 16.65 6.12 -29.87
C LEU A 527 17.10 5.13 -30.96
N LEU A 528 17.14 5.56 -32.22
CA LEU A 528 17.61 4.74 -33.33
C LEU A 528 19.06 4.30 -33.13
N ALA A 529 19.93 5.22 -32.70
CA ALA A 529 21.32 4.90 -32.41
C ALA A 529 21.46 3.83 -31.32
N ALA A 530 20.67 3.91 -30.24
CA ALA A 530 20.67 2.91 -29.17
C ALA A 530 20.16 1.54 -29.63
N LEU A 531 19.08 1.51 -30.42
CA LEU A 531 18.54 0.26 -30.99
C LEU A 531 19.53 -0.40 -31.97
N GLU A 532 20.18 0.37 -32.85
CA GLU A 532 21.18 -0.16 -33.77
C GLU A 532 22.45 -0.64 -33.05
N ARG A 533 22.88 0.05 -32.00
CA ARG A 533 23.97 -0.43 -31.14
C ARG A 533 23.62 -1.79 -30.53
N LEU A 534 22.44 -1.93 -29.95
CA LEU A 534 21.98 -3.20 -29.37
C LEU A 534 21.94 -4.33 -30.42
N ARG A 535 21.39 -4.05 -31.61
CA ARG A 535 21.38 -5.01 -32.73
C ARG A 535 22.78 -5.37 -33.20
N HIS A 536 23.70 -4.40 -33.22
CA HIS A 536 25.10 -4.62 -33.57
C HIS A 536 25.79 -5.51 -32.54
N ALA A 537 25.62 -5.23 -31.24
CA ALA A 537 26.12 -6.06 -30.15
C ALA A 537 25.63 -7.51 -30.27
N VAL A 538 24.33 -7.72 -30.51
CA VAL A 538 23.76 -9.06 -30.71
C VAL A 538 24.40 -9.77 -31.90
N ARG A 539 24.57 -9.10 -33.04
CA ARG A 539 25.23 -9.68 -34.23
C ARG A 539 26.71 -9.97 -33.99
N GLY A 540 27.37 -9.17 -33.14
CA GLY A 540 28.79 -9.30 -32.81
C GLY A 540 29.13 -10.41 -31.82
N SER A 541 28.19 -10.82 -30.94
CA SER A 541 28.43 -11.88 -29.96
C SER A 541 28.39 -13.28 -30.59
N HIS A 542 29.53 -13.96 -30.63
CA HIS A 542 29.65 -15.31 -31.18
C HIS A 542 28.89 -16.35 -30.36
N VAL A 543 28.95 -16.26 -29.02
CA VAL A 543 28.29 -17.21 -28.12
C VAL A 543 26.78 -17.06 -28.20
N LEU A 544 26.27 -15.82 -28.16
CA LEU A 544 24.83 -15.56 -28.23
C LEU A 544 24.25 -16.01 -29.58
N GLN A 545 24.96 -15.76 -30.68
CA GLN A 545 24.55 -16.21 -32.01
C GLN A 545 24.57 -17.74 -32.13
N ALA A 546 25.55 -18.42 -31.53
CA ALA A 546 25.58 -19.88 -31.50
C ALA A 546 24.38 -20.45 -30.73
N GLN A 547 24.09 -19.93 -29.53
CA GLN A 547 22.94 -20.33 -28.73
C GLN A 547 21.61 -20.01 -29.42
N ALA A 548 21.50 -18.87 -30.11
CA ALA A 548 20.30 -18.51 -30.87
C ALA A 548 20.03 -19.46 -32.04
N ARG A 549 21.07 -20.07 -32.64
CA ARG A 549 20.89 -21.12 -33.66
C ARG A 549 20.31 -22.40 -33.07
N GLU A 550 20.70 -22.76 -31.84
CA GLU A 550 20.20 -23.97 -31.16
C GLU A 550 18.80 -23.77 -30.57
N TYR A 551 18.54 -22.63 -29.93
CA TYR A 551 17.31 -22.37 -29.17
C TYR A 551 16.26 -21.54 -29.94
N GLY A 552 16.65 -20.93 -31.05
CA GLY A 552 15.78 -20.17 -31.96
C GLY A 552 15.55 -18.70 -31.58
N ASP A 553 15.00 -17.94 -32.53
CA ASP A 553 14.74 -16.49 -32.41
C ASP A 553 13.82 -16.13 -31.24
N GLY A 554 12.82 -16.97 -30.94
CA GLY A 554 11.92 -16.72 -29.81
C GLY A 554 12.60 -16.79 -28.45
N TRP A 555 13.67 -17.59 -28.31
CA TRP A 555 14.53 -17.60 -27.13
C TRP A 555 15.39 -16.33 -27.07
N LEU A 556 16.03 -15.96 -28.18
CA LEU A 556 16.88 -14.76 -28.25
C LEU A 556 16.11 -13.49 -27.88
N ARG A 557 14.90 -13.31 -28.44
CA ARG A 557 14.03 -12.17 -28.10
C ARG A 557 13.52 -12.21 -26.67
N ASN A 558 13.36 -13.39 -26.07
CA ASN A 558 13.03 -13.50 -24.66
C ASN A 558 14.22 -13.16 -23.75
N ARG A 559 15.45 -13.41 -24.21
CA ARG A 559 16.69 -13.12 -23.48
C ARG A 559 17.10 -11.65 -23.55
N VAL A 560 16.89 -11.01 -24.70
CA VAL A 560 17.29 -9.61 -24.97
C VAL A 560 16.07 -8.70 -24.97
N LYS A 561 15.54 -8.44 -23.77
CA LYS A 561 14.42 -7.52 -23.55
C LYS A 561 14.29 -7.13 -22.07
N VAL A 562 13.35 -6.23 -21.79
CA VAL A 562 12.80 -6.04 -20.44
C VAL A 562 11.50 -6.82 -20.31
N HIS A 563 11.32 -7.54 -19.22
CA HIS A 563 10.13 -8.30 -18.90
C HIS A 563 9.10 -7.40 -18.22
N VAL A 564 8.09 -6.98 -18.98
CA VAL A 564 7.02 -6.12 -18.46
C VAL A 564 5.94 -6.98 -17.79
N ASN A 565 5.53 -6.56 -16.60
CA ASN A 565 4.52 -7.23 -15.77
C ASN A 565 3.47 -6.20 -15.36
N ILE A 566 2.35 -6.16 -16.10
CA ILE A 566 1.24 -5.28 -15.74
C ILE A 566 0.32 -5.99 -14.73
N THR A 567 0.24 -5.43 -13.51
CA THR A 567 -0.50 -5.94 -12.36
C THR A 567 -1.88 -5.29 -12.23
N ASN A 568 -2.70 -5.83 -11.33
CA ASN A 568 -4.09 -5.46 -11.06
C ASN A 568 -4.93 -5.33 -12.33
N ARG A 569 -4.74 -6.30 -13.23
CA ARG A 569 -5.38 -6.27 -14.54
C ARG A 569 -6.89 -6.21 -14.42
N VAL A 570 -7.46 -5.45 -15.32
CA VAL A 570 -8.89 -5.28 -15.49
C VAL A 570 -9.54 -6.65 -15.70
N ASP A 571 -10.37 -7.05 -14.75
CA ASP A 571 -11.00 -8.37 -14.74
C ASP A 571 -12.43 -8.24 -14.20
N PRO A 572 -13.44 -8.28 -15.09
CA PRO A 572 -14.82 -8.09 -14.70
C PRO A 572 -15.39 -9.28 -13.91
N SER A 573 -14.62 -10.35 -13.71
CA SER A 573 -15.03 -11.48 -12.88
C SER A 573 -14.85 -11.25 -11.37
N PHE A 574 -14.17 -10.18 -10.97
CA PHE A 574 -13.94 -9.83 -9.56
C PHE A 574 -14.73 -8.60 -9.14
N TRP A 575 -15.68 -8.82 -8.23
CA TRP A 575 -16.58 -7.80 -7.68
C TRP A 575 -16.56 -7.86 -6.16
N GLY A 576 -16.30 -6.73 -5.51
CA GLY A 576 -16.26 -6.60 -4.06
C GLY A 576 -17.64 -6.31 -3.47
N GLY A 577 -17.86 -6.75 -2.24
CA GLY A 577 -19.03 -6.37 -1.46
C GLY A 577 -18.99 -4.88 -1.05
N GLY A 578 -19.78 -4.04 -1.74
CA GLY A 578 -20.35 -2.79 -1.24
C GLY A 578 -19.39 -1.61 -0.96
N LEU A 579 -18.99 -0.88 -2.00
CA LEU A 579 -18.48 0.50 -1.89
C LEU A 579 -19.61 1.55 -1.82
N VAL A 580 -20.81 1.21 -2.34
CA VAL A 580 -22.00 2.08 -2.36
C VAL A 580 -23.22 1.26 -1.95
N GLY A 581 -23.35 1.00 -0.65
CA GLY A 581 -24.50 0.28 -0.09
C GLY A 581 -24.54 -1.21 -0.41
N SER A 582 -25.32 -1.94 0.38
CA SER A 582 -25.47 -3.40 0.32
C SER A 582 -26.20 -3.94 -0.92
N LEU A 583 -26.58 -3.07 -1.87
CA LEU A 583 -27.46 -3.41 -2.99
C LEU A 583 -26.73 -3.63 -4.32
N PHE A 584 -25.56 -3.03 -4.54
CA PHE A 584 -24.78 -3.19 -5.77
C PHE A 584 -23.31 -3.43 -5.46
N GLY A 585 -22.76 -4.55 -5.93
CA GLY A 585 -21.30 -4.77 -5.90
C GLY A 585 -20.58 -3.79 -6.82
N TYR A 586 -19.26 -3.68 -6.69
CA TYR A 586 -18.43 -2.82 -7.55
C TYR A 586 -17.22 -3.64 -8.07
N PRO A 587 -16.77 -3.46 -9.33
CA PRO A 587 -15.59 -4.15 -9.84
C PRO A 587 -14.32 -3.84 -9.05
N ASP A 588 -13.51 -4.84 -8.72
CA ASP A 588 -12.24 -4.62 -7.99
C ASP A 588 -11.18 -3.82 -8.77
N ASP A 589 -11.50 -3.39 -10.00
CA ASP A 589 -10.65 -2.59 -10.89
C ASP A 589 -10.28 -1.21 -10.31
N VAL A 590 -10.75 -0.85 -9.10
CA VAL A 590 -10.30 0.32 -8.32
C VAL A 590 -9.07 0.09 -7.45
N MET A 591 -8.65 -1.15 -7.24
CA MET A 591 -7.40 -1.46 -6.54
C MET A 591 -6.20 -0.84 -7.25
N ARG A 592 -5.26 -0.24 -6.51
CA ARG A 592 -4.03 0.32 -7.10
C ARG A 592 -2.79 -0.24 -6.42
N ASP A 593 -1.74 -0.40 -7.20
CA ASP A 593 -0.41 -0.57 -6.64
C ASP A 593 0.32 0.77 -6.60
N HIS A 594 0.55 1.29 -5.40
CA HIS A 594 1.20 2.56 -5.16
C HIS A 594 2.66 2.40 -4.68
N ARG A 595 3.16 1.16 -4.61
CA ARG A 595 4.55 0.83 -4.27
C ARG A 595 5.51 1.38 -5.31
N LYS A 596 6.66 1.85 -4.82
CA LYS A 596 7.71 2.50 -5.61
C LYS A 596 9.07 2.05 -5.11
N ILE A 597 9.53 0.95 -5.69
CA ILE A 597 10.69 0.19 -5.26
C ILE A 597 11.48 -0.18 -6.51
N ALA A 598 12.80 -0.04 -6.47
CA ALA A 598 13.68 -0.71 -7.41
C ALA A 598 14.66 -1.58 -6.62
N PHE A 599 14.99 -2.77 -7.11
CA PHE A 599 16.04 -3.59 -6.48
C PHE A 599 16.76 -4.45 -7.51
N ARG A 600 18.02 -4.77 -7.22
CA ARG A 600 18.86 -5.61 -8.07
C ARG A 600 19.65 -6.64 -7.27
N ASP A 601 19.93 -7.76 -7.92
CA ASP A 601 20.93 -8.76 -7.50
C ASP A 601 20.72 -9.26 -6.04
N VAL A 602 19.47 -9.47 -5.64
CA VAL A 602 19.10 -9.92 -4.29
C VAL A 602 19.12 -11.46 -4.20
N SER A 603 19.98 -11.99 -3.32
CA SER A 603 20.14 -13.43 -3.11
C SER A 603 20.14 -13.77 -1.61
N GLU A 604 19.52 -14.89 -1.28
CA GLU A 604 19.55 -15.50 0.05
C GLU A 604 20.97 -15.95 0.45
N GLN A 605 21.83 -16.26 -0.52
CA GLN A 605 23.23 -16.68 -0.27
C GLN A 605 24.13 -15.51 0.10
N ASN A 606 23.91 -14.36 -0.53
CA ASN A 606 24.65 -13.13 -0.29
C ASN A 606 23.72 -11.90 -0.37
N PRO A 607 23.04 -11.55 0.75
CA PRO A 607 22.11 -10.43 0.76
C PRO A 607 22.78 -9.06 0.65
N PHE A 608 24.11 -8.99 0.69
CA PHE A 608 24.88 -7.75 0.63
C PHE A 608 25.34 -7.39 -0.79
N ALA A 609 25.25 -8.31 -1.77
CA ALA A 609 25.71 -8.04 -3.14
C ALA A 609 24.83 -7.03 -3.89
N GLY A 610 23.52 -7.10 -3.64
CA GLY A 610 22.51 -6.28 -4.29
C GLY A 610 22.33 -4.89 -3.70
N GLY A 611 21.37 -4.16 -4.26
CA GLY A 611 20.98 -2.84 -3.78
C GLY A 611 19.52 -2.56 -4.11
N ALA A 612 18.87 -1.71 -3.33
CA ALA A 612 17.50 -1.27 -3.56
C ALA A 612 17.34 0.24 -3.40
N ILE A 613 16.31 0.77 -4.07
CA ILE A 613 15.81 2.12 -3.93
C ILE A 613 14.36 2.01 -3.49
N LEU A 614 13.97 2.78 -2.47
CA LEU A 614 12.58 2.94 -2.08
C LEU A 614 12.27 4.44 -2.10
N THR A 615 11.18 4.84 -2.75
CA THR A 615 10.94 6.27 -3.05
C THR A 615 9.47 6.64 -2.94
N GLY A 616 9.19 7.94 -2.81
CA GLY A 616 7.87 8.49 -3.07
C GLY A 616 7.61 8.79 -4.56
N MET A 617 8.63 8.78 -5.43
CA MET A 617 8.57 9.36 -6.78
C MET A 617 8.37 8.34 -7.90
N GLY A 618 7.73 8.76 -8.99
CA GLY A 618 7.75 8.03 -10.26
C GLY A 618 8.97 8.36 -11.13
N VAL A 619 9.00 7.84 -12.36
CA VAL A 619 10.11 8.02 -13.31
C VAL A 619 10.02 9.31 -14.14
N GLY A 620 8.81 9.90 -14.23
CA GLY A 620 8.52 11.05 -15.08
C GLY A 620 9.31 12.32 -14.77
N GLN A 621 9.45 13.18 -15.78
CA GLN A 621 10.23 14.41 -15.67
C GLN A 621 9.63 15.43 -14.69
N HIS A 622 8.31 15.38 -14.43
CA HIS A 622 7.64 16.29 -13.51
C HIS A 622 8.04 16.06 -12.04
N TYR A 623 8.66 14.92 -11.75
CA TYR A 623 9.28 14.65 -10.46
C TYR A 623 10.67 15.27 -10.33
N LEU A 624 11.27 15.74 -11.43
CA LEU A 624 12.60 16.33 -11.46
C LEU A 624 12.51 17.84 -11.26
N GLY A 625 12.91 18.30 -10.09
CA GLY A 625 13.09 19.72 -9.80
C GLY A 625 12.78 20.07 -8.35
N PRO A 626 13.01 21.35 -7.97
CA PRO A 626 12.65 21.83 -6.64
C PRO A 626 11.13 21.90 -6.42
N GLY A 627 10.34 21.88 -7.50
CA GLY A 627 8.88 21.91 -7.47
C GLY A 627 8.20 20.69 -6.86
N TRP A 628 8.91 19.58 -6.63
CA TRP A 628 8.35 18.35 -6.05
C TRP A 628 9.13 17.89 -4.83
N ASP A 629 8.67 18.18 -3.61
CA ASP A 629 9.43 17.89 -2.39
C ASP A 629 9.21 16.45 -1.93
N ASP A 630 10.19 15.56 -2.18
CA ASP A 630 10.10 14.13 -1.88
C ASP A 630 11.47 13.51 -1.53
N ARG A 631 11.48 12.27 -1.02
CA ARG A 631 12.66 11.61 -0.47
C ARG A 631 12.70 10.14 -0.88
N SER A 632 13.92 9.64 -1.04
CA SER A 632 14.16 8.22 -1.33
C SER A 632 15.19 7.64 -0.36
N LEU A 633 15.22 6.33 -0.26
CA LEU A 633 16.24 5.56 0.44
C LEU A 633 17.04 4.75 -0.57
N LEU A 634 18.36 4.73 -0.42
CA LEU A 634 19.23 3.70 -0.97
C LEU A 634 19.47 2.66 0.11
N LEU A 635 19.28 1.39 -0.24
CA LEU A 635 19.22 0.27 0.69
C LEU A 635 20.17 -0.85 0.24
N GLN A 636 20.85 -1.47 1.20
CA GLN A 636 21.69 -2.65 0.99
C GLN A 636 21.69 -3.52 2.24
N GLY A 637 21.78 -4.84 2.09
CA GLY A 637 21.83 -5.79 3.21
C GLY A 637 20.60 -6.71 3.31
N PRO A 638 20.46 -7.47 4.41
CA PRO A 638 19.44 -8.50 4.57
C PRO A 638 17.99 -8.03 4.43
N LEU A 639 17.69 -6.75 4.68
CA LEU A 639 16.34 -6.19 4.49
C LEU A 639 15.81 -6.39 3.04
N LEU A 640 16.69 -6.51 2.05
CA LEU A 640 16.33 -6.65 0.63
C LEU A 640 15.59 -7.98 0.36
N LEU A 641 15.77 -8.98 1.22
CA LEU A 641 15.07 -10.28 1.11
C LEU A 641 13.55 -10.12 1.27
N GLU A 642 13.10 -9.19 2.11
CA GLU A 642 11.67 -8.87 2.24
C GLU A 642 11.11 -8.21 0.96
N LEU A 643 11.90 -7.38 0.27
CA LEU A 643 11.49 -6.80 -1.02
C LEU A 643 11.34 -7.88 -2.09
N LYS A 644 12.28 -8.84 -2.12
CA LYS A 644 12.22 -10.01 -3.02
C LYS A 644 10.99 -10.87 -2.70
N GLN A 645 10.72 -11.15 -1.42
CA GLN A 645 9.56 -11.91 -1.01
C GLN A 645 8.25 -11.20 -1.39
N ALA A 646 8.15 -9.89 -1.18
CA ALA A 646 6.95 -9.14 -1.54
C ALA A 646 6.71 -9.07 -3.07
N ALA A 647 7.77 -9.05 -3.88
CA ALA A 647 7.65 -9.16 -5.34
C ALA A 647 7.10 -10.53 -5.77
N ARG A 648 7.47 -11.61 -5.07
CA ARG A 648 6.92 -12.95 -5.30
C ARG A 648 5.45 -13.02 -4.88
N ASP A 649 5.11 -12.49 -3.72
CA ASP A 649 3.74 -12.45 -3.23
C ASP A 649 2.84 -11.64 -4.16
N LEU A 650 3.36 -10.55 -4.75
CA LEU A 650 2.68 -9.85 -5.84
C LEU A 650 2.41 -10.80 -7.01
N LEU A 651 3.43 -11.43 -7.59
CA LEU A 651 3.23 -12.31 -8.77
C LEU A 651 2.22 -13.44 -8.49
N LEU A 652 2.25 -14.03 -7.29
CA LEU A 652 1.26 -15.03 -6.84
C LEU A 652 -0.15 -14.44 -6.80
N SER A 653 -0.29 -13.26 -6.20
CA SER A 653 -1.59 -12.57 -6.13
C SER A 653 -2.16 -12.24 -7.51
N GLN A 654 -1.30 -12.11 -8.53
CA GLN A 654 -1.66 -11.82 -9.92
C GLN A 654 -1.90 -13.09 -10.77
N GLY A 655 -1.88 -14.28 -10.16
CA GLY A 655 -2.23 -15.54 -10.80
C GLY A 655 -1.07 -16.31 -11.44
N MET A 656 0.18 -15.87 -11.24
CA MET A 656 1.38 -16.61 -11.65
C MET A 656 1.66 -17.74 -10.67
N GLY A 657 1.95 -18.95 -11.16
CA GLY A 657 2.38 -20.05 -10.30
C GLY A 657 3.85 -19.94 -9.90
N GLU A 658 4.24 -20.47 -8.74
CA GLU A 658 5.64 -20.44 -8.29
C GLU A 658 6.62 -21.08 -9.29
N ALA A 659 6.18 -22.15 -9.98
CA ALA A 659 6.96 -22.82 -11.00
C ALA A 659 7.23 -21.95 -12.24
N ASP A 660 6.40 -20.92 -12.45
CA ASP A 660 6.49 -19.98 -13.56
C ASP A 660 7.29 -18.72 -13.18
N PHE A 661 7.65 -18.54 -11.90
CA PHE A 661 8.44 -17.40 -11.49
C PHE A 661 9.75 -17.28 -12.30
N PRO A 662 10.19 -16.06 -12.62
CA PRO A 662 11.55 -15.82 -13.11
C PRO A 662 12.57 -16.47 -12.17
N LEU A 663 13.61 -17.12 -12.72
CA LEU A 663 14.59 -17.84 -11.90
C LEU A 663 15.13 -17.02 -10.73
N PRO A 664 15.55 -15.75 -10.90
CA PRO A 664 16.11 -14.98 -9.78
C PRO A 664 15.10 -14.67 -8.67
N LEU A 665 13.79 -14.72 -8.98
CA LEU A 665 12.70 -14.53 -8.02
C LEU A 665 12.16 -15.85 -7.46
N ARG A 666 12.69 -17.01 -7.85
CA ARG A 666 12.38 -18.27 -7.17
C ARG A 666 13.09 -18.30 -5.83
N GLY A 667 12.44 -18.89 -4.83
CA GLY A 667 13.08 -19.13 -3.55
C GLY A 667 14.11 -20.21 -3.68
N GLU A 668 15.33 -19.94 -3.27
CA GLU A 668 16.29 -21.00 -3.05
C GLU A 668 15.88 -21.77 -1.80
N ARG A 669 15.66 -23.08 -1.93
CA ARG A 669 15.82 -23.95 -0.76
C ARG A 669 17.31 -23.88 -0.43
N PRO A 670 17.72 -23.53 0.81
CA PRO A 670 19.12 -23.63 1.18
C PRO A 670 19.58 -25.05 0.83
N ALA A 671 20.65 -25.16 0.04
CA ALA A 671 21.25 -26.46 -0.19
C ALA A 671 21.55 -27.08 1.17
N GLN A 672 21.10 -28.32 1.41
CA GLN A 672 21.37 -29.02 2.66
C GLN A 672 22.89 -28.99 2.91
N GLY A 673 23.31 -28.26 3.94
CA GLY A 673 24.74 -28.14 4.31
C GLY A 673 25.37 -26.75 4.19
N VAL A 674 24.69 -25.72 3.64
CA VAL A 674 25.20 -24.33 3.72
C VAL A 674 24.69 -23.69 5.01
N THR A 675 25.45 -23.89 6.08
CA THR A 675 25.26 -23.17 7.35
C THR A 675 25.98 -21.82 7.27
N HIS A 676 25.18 -20.76 7.32
CA HIS A 676 25.50 -19.34 7.42
C HIS A 676 25.78 -18.61 6.09
N PRO A 677 25.10 -17.47 5.83
CA PRO A 677 25.43 -16.59 4.70
C PRO A 677 26.89 -16.12 4.84
N VAL A 678 27.63 -16.09 3.73
CA VAL A 678 28.99 -15.53 3.72
C VAL A 678 28.85 -14.04 4.00
N VAL A 679 29.17 -13.64 5.23
CA VAL A 679 29.20 -12.23 5.64
C VAL A 679 30.48 -11.62 5.07
N PRO A 680 30.41 -10.65 4.15
CA PRO A 680 31.60 -9.98 3.64
C PRO A 680 32.40 -9.30 4.75
N LEU A 681 33.73 -9.19 4.61
CA LEU A 681 34.59 -8.50 5.59
C LEU A 681 34.23 -7.01 5.76
N ASP A 682 33.63 -6.40 4.74
CA ASP A 682 33.12 -5.02 4.75
C ASP A 682 31.71 -4.90 5.33
N ALA A 683 31.07 -6.00 5.75
CA ALA A 683 29.77 -5.95 6.43
C ALA A 683 29.83 -5.18 7.77
N ALA A 684 31.02 -5.00 8.34
CA ALA A 684 31.26 -4.10 9.46
C ALA A 684 31.00 -2.61 9.13
N ARG A 685 30.81 -2.24 7.86
CA ARG A 685 30.38 -0.90 7.42
C ARG A 685 28.86 -0.72 7.47
N PHE A 686 28.11 -1.75 7.82
CA PHE A 686 26.66 -1.70 7.94
C PHE A 686 26.26 -1.83 9.41
N ASP A 687 25.59 -0.81 9.94
CA ASP A 687 25.16 -0.73 11.33
C ASP A 687 23.66 -0.42 11.50
N ALA A 688 22.94 -0.10 10.42
CA ALA A 688 21.51 0.19 10.48
C ALA A 688 20.66 -1.05 10.79
N ARG A 689 19.72 -0.91 11.72
CA ARG A 689 18.63 -1.84 11.98
C ARG A 689 17.36 -1.37 11.27
N ALA A 690 16.77 -2.22 10.44
CA ALA A 690 15.65 -1.83 9.58
C ALA A 690 14.70 -2.99 9.27
N MET A 691 13.45 -2.68 8.95
CA MET A 691 12.47 -3.60 8.36
C MET A 691 11.76 -2.95 7.18
N ALA A 692 11.48 -3.73 6.14
CA ALA A 692 10.68 -3.30 5.00
C ALA A 692 9.25 -3.82 5.14
N LEU A 693 8.26 -2.92 5.17
CA LEU A 693 6.85 -3.24 5.33
C LEU A 693 6.08 -2.90 4.06
N LEU A 694 5.45 -3.90 3.46
CA LEU A 694 4.69 -3.75 2.22
C LEU A 694 3.22 -4.13 2.44
N ASN A 695 2.34 -3.14 2.29
CA ASN A 695 0.91 -3.39 2.17
C ASN A 695 0.64 -4.08 0.84
N GLY A 696 -0.07 -5.21 0.88
CA GLY A 696 -0.57 -5.87 -0.33
C GLY A 696 -1.79 -5.13 -0.88
N THR A 697 -2.00 -5.19 -2.20
CA THR A 697 -3.14 -4.52 -2.84
C THR A 697 -4.49 -5.12 -2.43
N GLY A 698 -5.51 -4.26 -2.26
CA GLY A 698 -6.86 -4.67 -1.93
C GLY A 698 -6.93 -5.45 -0.62
N TYR A 699 -7.47 -6.67 -0.67
CA TYR A 699 -7.81 -7.49 0.50
C TYR A 699 -6.64 -8.24 1.15
N LEU A 700 -5.42 -8.03 0.63
CA LEU A 700 -4.18 -8.63 1.12
C LEU A 700 -3.73 -7.99 2.46
N PRO A 701 -2.76 -8.60 3.18
CA PRO A 701 -2.24 -8.09 4.45
C PRO A 701 -1.71 -6.64 4.37
N LYS A 702 -1.82 -5.90 5.49
CA LYS A 702 -1.46 -4.47 5.60
C LYS A 702 -0.46 -4.18 6.74
N PRO A 703 0.72 -4.82 6.77
CA PRO A 703 1.65 -4.72 7.90
C PRO A 703 2.14 -3.29 8.18
N LEU A 704 2.24 -2.44 7.15
CA LEU A 704 2.65 -1.04 7.34
C LEU A 704 1.58 -0.22 8.08
N ASN A 705 0.30 -0.52 7.87
CA ASN A 705 -0.77 0.13 8.62
C ASN A 705 -0.73 -0.23 10.10
N VAL A 706 -0.43 -1.50 10.40
CA VAL A 706 -0.30 -2.04 11.76
C VAL A 706 0.88 -1.38 12.46
N ALA A 707 2.04 -1.26 11.80
CA ALA A 707 3.21 -0.59 12.37
C ALA A 707 2.93 0.89 12.70
N LYS A 708 2.29 1.64 11.79
CA LYS A 708 1.88 3.02 12.05
C LYS A 708 0.94 3.10 13.26
N ALA A 709 -0.09 2.25 13.31
CA ALA A 709 -1.06 2.26 14.41
C ALA A 709 -0.41 1.92 15.76
N LEU A 710 0.46 0.91 15.78
CA LEU A 710 1.21 0.52 16.97
C LEU A 710 2.06 1.69 17.48
N LEU A 711 2.91 2.26 16.63
CA LEU A 711 3.78 3.37 17.01
C LEU A 711 2.98 4.59 17.49
N TYR A 712 1.95 5.02 16.77
CA TYR A 712 1.11 6.14 17.23
C TYR A 712 0.40 5.85 18.56
N SER A 713 0.12 4.58 18.87
CA SER A 713 -0.56 4.19 20.10
C SER A 713 0.38 3.90 21.28
N LEU A 714 1.67 3.65 21.05
CA LEU A 714 2.59 3.15 22.09
C LEU A 714 3.84 4.00 22.34
N MET A 715 4.11 5.05 21.56
CA MET A 715 5.20 5.96 21.93
C MET A 715 5.04 6.45 23.38
N SER A 716 6.16 6.46 24.12
CA SER A 716 6.18 6.79 25.55
C SER A 716 5.87 8.27 25.77
N PRO A 717 5.23 8.67 26.88
CA PRO A 717 4.91 10.07 27.16
C PRO A 717 6.10 11.03 26.94
N GLY A 718 5.81 12.20 26.36
CA GLY A 718 6.80 13.22 26.00
C GLY A 718 7.50 12.96 24.66
N SER A 719 7.09 11.93 23.91
CA SER A 719 7.66 11.65 22.59
C SER A 719 7.30 12.74 21.58
N VAL A 720 8.16 12.94 20.58
CA VAL A 720 7.90 13.83 19.44
C VAL A 720 7.54 12.98 18.23
N ILE A 721 6.37 13.23 17.64
CA ILE A 721 5.84 12.51 16.48
C ILE A 721 5.57 13.52 15.36
N THR A 722 6.28 13.42 14.23
CA THR A 722 6.13 14.31 13.08
C THR A 722 5.64 13.52 11.87
N VAL A 723 4.50 13.94 11.28
CA VAL A 723 3.81 13.19 10.24
C VAL A 723 3.35 14.10 9.08
N PRO A 724 4.26 14.50 8.18
CA PRO A 724 3.89 15.10 6.91
C PRO A 724 3.32 14.05 5.95
N ASP A 725 2.28 14.43 5.23
CA ASP A 725 1.72 13.62 4.16
C ASP A 725 0.96 14.48 3.13
N PRO A 726 1.08 14.18 1.82
CA PRO A 726 0.28 14.88 0.80
C PRO A 726 -1.22 14.57 0.85
N LEU A 727 -1.61 13.45 1.46
CA LEU A 727 -2.97 12.92 1.49
C LEU A 727 -3.40 12.65 2.93
N TRP A 728 -3.63 13.72 3.68
CA TRP A 728 -4.18 13.67 5.03
C TRP A 728 -5.71 13.66 5.01
N ASN A 729 -6.33 12.49 5.09
CA ASN A 729 -7.79 12.39 5.21
C ASN A 729 -8.30 11.28 6.15
N SER A 730 -7.41 10.51 6.77
CA SER A 730 -7.77 9.46 7.73
C SER A 730 -8.03 10.04 9.13
N SER A 731 -9.30 10.07 9.55
CA SER A 731 -9.67 10.41 10.93
C SER A 731 -9.30 9.32 11.93
N PHE A 732 -9.09 8.08 11.47
CA PHE A 732 -8.57 6.99 12.29
C PHE A 732 -7.13 7.26 12.74
N TYR A 733 -6.23 7.58 11.81
CA TYR A 733 -4.84 7.92 12.16
C TYR A 733 -4.77 9.19 13.00
N ALA A 734 -5.57 10.21 12.68
CA ALA A 734 -5.70 11.40 13.52
C ALA A 734 -6.19 11.07 14.93
N GLY A 735 -7.14 10.14 15.09
CA GLY A 735 -7.60 9.66 16.39
C GLY A 735 -6.47 9.06 17.22
N LEU A 736 -5.69 8.13 16.65
CA LEU A 736 -4.51 7.54 17.31
C LEU A 736 -3.51 8.62 17.77
N LEU A 737 -3.24 9.60 16.91
CA LEU A 737 -2.33 10.71 17.21
C LEU A 737 -2.87 11.66 18.29
N VAL A 738 -4.17 11.96 18.30
CA VAL A 738 -4.80 12.69 19.41
C VAL A 738 -4.70 11.89 20.70
N GLY A 739 -4.89 10.57 20.64
CA GLY A 739 -4.65 9.69 21.78
C GLY A 739 -3.21 9.73 22.30
N ALA A 740 -2.23 9.87 21.40
CA ALA A 740 -0.83 10.10 21.76
C ALA A 740 -0.66 11.42 22.54
N CYS A 741 -1.25 12.51 22.06
CA CYS A 741 -1.24 13.79 22.79
C CYS A 741 -1.86 13.68 24.19
N LEU A 742 -2.96 12.92 24.33
CA LEU A 742 -3.62 12.69 25.63
C LEU A 742 -2.77 11.85 26.60
N ARG A 743 -1.79 11.10 26.10
CA ARG A 743 -0.79 10.37 26.92
C ARG A 743 0.46 11.19 27.20
N GLY A 744 0.62 12.34 26.55
CA GLY A 744 1.74 13.27 26.78
C GLY A 744 2.66 13.50 25.59
N ASP A 745 2.32 13.04 24.38
CA ASP A 745 3.19 13.20 23.21
C ASP A 745 2.99 14.55 22.49
N HIS A 746 4.07 15.06 21.90
CA HIS A 746 4.10 16.22 21.02
C HIS A 746 3.92 15.78 19.56
N VAL A 747 2.75 16.05 18.99
CA VAL A 747 2.39 15.63 17.63
C VAL A 747 2.30 16.80 16.67
N LEU A 748 3.00 16.68 15.55
CA LEU A 748 2.99 17.60 14.42
C LEU A 748 2.36 16.92 13.19
N VAL A 749 1.14 17.31 12.84
CA VAL A 749 0.43 16.88 11.63
C VAL A 749 0.64 17.93 10.55
N ILE A 750 1.17 17.55 9.38
CA ILE A 750 1.45 18.49 8.29
C ILE A 750 0.76 18.00 7.01
N ALA A 751 -0.18 18.79 6.51
CA ALA A 751 -0.91 18.56 5.25
C ALA A 751 -0.56 19.63 4.21
N PRO A 752 -0.80 19.44 2.90
CA PRO A 752 -0.58 20.50 1.92
C PRO A 752 -1.66 21.58 2.00
N ALA A 753 -1.28 22.84 1.78
CA ALA A 753 -2.23 23.86 1.31
C ALA A 753 -2.69 23.51 -0.11
N LEU A 754 -3.87 24.00 -0.53
CA LEU A 754 -4.46 23.63 -1.82
C LEU A 754 -3.51 23.90 -3.01
N THR A 755 -2.79 25.01 -2.97
CA THR A 755 -1.84 25.43 -4.01
C THR A 755 -0.55 24.62 -4.03
N ASN A 756 -0.20 23.96 -2.92
CA ASN A 756 0.99 23.13 -2.75
C ASN A 756 0.65 21.62 -2.75
N ALA A 757 -0.62 21.25 -2.97
CA ALA A 757 -1.01 19.86 -3.08
C ALA A 757 -0.50 19.25 -4.40
N PRO A 758 0.12 18.05 -4.37
CA PRO A 758 0.52 17.32 -5.56
C PRO A 758 -0.70 16.75 -6.32
N SER A 759 -1.79 16.49 -5.59
CA SER A 759 -3.12 16.19 -6.12
C SER A 759 -4.14 17.08 -5.41
N SER A 760 -4.84 17.93 -6.17
CA SER A 760 -5.82 18.90 -5.65
C SER A 760 -7.27 18.47 -5.89
N GLY A 761 -7.50 17.17 -6.05
CA GLY A 761 -8.85 16.62 -6.21
C GLY A 761 -9.77 17.03 -5.07
N PHE A 762 -10.92 17.64 -5.40
CA PHE A 762 -11.85 18.17 -4.40
C PHE A 762 -12.24 17.15 -3.30
N PRO A 763 -12.40 15.83 -3.56
CA PRO A 763 -12.86 14.94 -2.51
C PRO A 763 -11.81 14.72 -1.42
N SER A 764 -10.55 14.50 -1.80
CA SER A 764 -9.44 14.31 -0.86
C SER A 764 -9.17 15.61 -0.09
N MET A 765 -9.20 16.77 -0.76
CA MET A 765 -9.02 18.08 -0.14
C MET A 765 -10.18 18.45 0.81
N ALA A 766 -11.42 18.11 0.46
CA ALA A 766 -12.58 18.31 1.32
C ALA A 766 -12.45 17.54 2.64
N ARG A 767 -11.98 16.30 2.59
CA ARG A 767 -11.76 15.50 3.80
C ARG A 767 -10.56 15.98 4.60
N ALA A 768 -9.50 16.45 3.95
CA ALA A 768 -8.37 17.08 4.62
C ALA A 768 -8.80 18.33 5.40
N HIS A 769 -9.63 19.19 4.78
CA HIS A 769 -10.23 20.34 5.44
C HIS A 769 -11.04 19.93 6.68
N GLU A 770 -11.94 18.96 6.52
CA GLU A 770 -12.78 18.47 7.62
C GLU A 770 -11.92 17.88 8.77
N LEU A 771 -10.87 17.15 8.43
CA LEU A 771 -9.93 16.60 9.40
C LEU A 771 -9.21 17.71 10.19
N VAL A 772 -8.63 18.69 9.50
CA VAL A 772 -7.91 19.80 10.17
C VAL A 772 -8.88 20.63 11.02
N THR A 773 -10.10 20.89 10.56
CA THR A 773 -11.14 21.52 11.39
C THR A 773 -11.38 20.74 12.68
N ARG A 774 -11.44 19.41 12.65
CA ARG A 774 -11.59 18.58 13.86
C ARG A 774 -10.37 18.65 14.77
N LEU A 775 -9.15 18.69 14.22
CA LEU A 775 -7.93 18.87 15.01
C LEU A 775 -7.91 20.24 15.72
N LEU A 776 -8.38 21.31 15.06
CA LEU A 776 -8.55 22.62 15.69
C LEU A 776 -9.58 22.58 16.82
N LEU A 777 -10.70 21.86 16.64
CA LEU A 777 -11.68 21.63 17.71
C LEU A 777 -11.08 20.86 18.89
N VAL A 778 -10.29 19.81 18.63
CA VAL A 778 -9.56 19.07 19.67
C VAL A 778 -8.64 20.00 20.45
N ARG A 779 -7.83 20.81 19.77
CA ARG A 779 -6.95 21.79 20.42
C ARG A 779 -7.72 22.77 21.30
N ARG A 780 -8.88 23.24 20.83
CA ARG A 780 -9.73 24.16 21.60
C ARG A 780 -10.35 23.51 22.84
N GLU A 781 -10.91 22.30 22.69
CA GLU A 781 -11.67 21.66 23.77
C GLU A 781 -10.80 20.87 24.75
N LEU A 782 -9.75 20.19 24.25
CA LEU A 782 -8.87 19.31 25.02
C LEU A 782 -7.48 19.88 25.25
N GLY A 783 -7.15 21.05 24.71
CA GLY A 783 -5.80 21.64 24.80
C GLY A 783 -5.26 21.71 26.22
N ALA A 784 -6.08 22.13 27.19
CA ALA A 784 -5.68 22.16 28.60
C ALA A 784 -5.34 20.77 29.16
N ALA A 785 -6.14 19.75 28.85
CA ALA A 785 -5.89 18.37 29.30
C ALA A 785 -4.66 17.75 28.63
N ILE A 786 -4.45 18.05 27.35
CA ILE A 786 -3.25 17.68 26.59
C ILE A 786 -2.01 18.31 27.24
N THR A 787 -2.02 19.61 27.52
CA THR A 787 -0.90 20.32 28.17
C THR A 787 -0.63 19.81 29.59
N VAL A 788 -1.67 19.52 30.38
CA VAL A 788 -1.50 18.93 31.73
C VAL A 788 -0.80 17.57 31.66
N SER A 789 -1.07 16.79 30.62
CA SER A 789 -0.42 15.50 30.39
C SER A 789 0.99 15.63 29.80
N GLY A 790 1.46 16.86 29.53
CA GLY A 790 2.75 17.15 28.89
C GLY A 790 2.74 17.02 27.37
N GLY A 791 1.58 16.81 26.75
CA GLY A 791 1.45 16.67 25.30
C GLY A 791 1.24 17.97 24.56
N GLU A 792 1.31 17.90 23.24
CA GLU A 792 1.04 19.01 22.35
C GLU A 792 0.47 18.52 21.02
N LEU A 793 -0.52 19.24 20.47
CA LEU A 793 -1.09 18.94 19.15
C LEU A 793 -0.95 20.17 18.26
N ARG A 794 -0.29 20.01 17.11
CA ARG A 794 -0.15 21.06 16.11
C ARG A 794 -0.55 20.54 14.73
N ALA A 795 -1.36 21.33 14.03
CA ALA A 795 -1.73 21.11 12.65
C ALA A 795 -1.09 22.21 11.79
N GLY A 796 -0.34 21.83 10.79
CA GLY A 796 0.36 22.73 9.88
C GLY A 796 -0.05 22.49 8.43
N LEU A 797 -0.03 23.56 7.63
CA LEU A 797 -0.19 23.52 6.19
C LEU A 797 1.12 23.87 5.51
N TYR A 798 1.59 22.97 4.65
CA TYR A 798 2.70 23.23 3.74
C TYR A 798 2.21 24.20 2.68
N ALA A 799 2.52 25.49 2.87
CA ALA A 799 1.98 26.62 2.09
C ALA A 799 3.13 27.46 1.47
N LEU A 800 4.16 26.79 0.94
CA LEU A 800 5.37 27.48 0.49
C LEU A 800 5.11 28.37 -0.74
N PRO A 801 5.73 29.56 -0.79
CA PRO A 801 5.80 30.37 -2.01
C PRO A 801 6.72 29.72 -3.06
N PRO A 802 6.73 30.22 -4.32
CA PRO A 802 7.73 29.83 -5.30
C PRO A 802 9.16 30.14 -4.84
N ASP A 803 10.11 29.30 -5.25
CA ASP A 803 11.52 29.42 -4.89
C ASP A 803 12.27 30.37 -5.85
N HIS A 804 12.22 31.68 -5.59
CA HIS A 804 12.82 32.69 -6.48
C HIS A 804 14.35 32.65 -6.58
N HIS A 805 15.04 32.12 -5.57
CA HIS A 805 16.50 32.07 -5.49
C HIS A 805 17.00 30.65 -5.15
N GLY A 806 16.35 29.63 -5.70
CA GLY A 806 16.70 28.23 -5.42
C GLY A 806 16.54 27.88 -3.93
N PHE A 807 17.44 27.05 -3.39
CA PHE A 807 17.33 26.58 -2.00
C PHE A 807 17.45 27.72 -0.97
N ALA A 808 18.14 28.82 -1.31
CA ALA A 808 18.29 29.98 -0.43
C ALA A 808 16.94 30.58 -0.03
N SER A 809 15.93 30.56 -0.93
CA SER A 809 14.56 31.01 -0.61
C SER A 809 13.95 30.24 0.57
N ARG A 810 14.20 28.93 0.67
CA ARG A 810 13.69 28.10 1.77
C ARG A 810 14.46 28.34 3.07
N ALA A 811 15.77 28.51 2.99
CA ALA A 811 16.60 28.80 4.16
C ALA A 811 16.24 30.17 4.78
N ASP A 812 16.03 31.18 3.94
CA ASP A 812 15.58 32.51 4.36
C ASP A 812 14.17 32.46 5.00
N LEU A 813 13.22 31.72 4.41
CA LEU A 813 11.91 31.48 5.00
C LEU A 813 12.02 30.82 6.38
N TRP A 814 12.78 29.73 6.48
CA TRP A 814 13.00 29.03 7.74
C TRP A 814 13.55 29.96 8.83
N ALA A 815 14.56 30.75 8.51
CA ALA A 815 15.22 31.65 9.46
C ALA A 815 14.26 32.73 9.99
N ARG A 816 13.34 33.23 9.16
CA ARG A 816 12.30 34.18 9.59
C ARG A 816 11.24 33.53 10.48
N ASP A 817 10.73 32.37 10.08
CA ASP A 817 9.54 31.79 10.68
C ASP A 817 9.85 31.10 12.02
N ILE A 818 11.02 30.46 12.13
CA ILE A 818 11.44 29.80 13.37
C ILE A 818 11.65 30.82 14.52
N GLY A 819 12.12 32.02 14.19
CA GLY A 819 12.35 33.10 15.15
C GLY A 819 11.06 33.69 15.71
N THR A 820 9.94 33.50 15.01
CA THR A 820 8.63 34.10 15.33
C THR A 820 7.60 33.10 15.82
N THR A 821 7.95 31.80 15.86
CA THR A 821 7.03 30.71 16.26
C THR A 821 7.41 30.15 17.64
N PRO A 822 6.75 30.56 18.75
CA PRO A 822 7.22 30.27 20.11
C PRO A 822 7.26 28.78 20.47
N PHE A 823 6.28 28.00 20.01
CA PHE A 823 6.24 26.57 20.35
C PHE A 823 7.36 25.79 19.64
N LEU A 824 7.78 26.21 18.45
CA LEU A 824 8.92 25.60 17.77
C LEU A 824 10.23 25.90 18.49
N GLN A 825 10.38 27.08 19.08
CA GLN A 825 11.55 27.40 19.91
C GLN A 825 11.60 26.55 21.19
N ALA A 826 10.44 26.26 21.77
CA ALA A 826 10.32 25.36 22.92
C ALA A 826 10.60 23.89 22.55
N LEU A 827 10.05 23.43 21.43
CA LEU A 827 10.23 22.06 20.94
C LEU A 827 11.66 21.80 20.44
N MET A 828 12.28 22.79 19.79
CA MET A 828 13.59 22.70 19.15
C MET A 828 14.58 23.67 19.79
N PRO A 829 15.12 23.36 20.99
CA PRO A 829 15.95 24.29 21.76
C PRO A 829 17.31 24.58 21.10
N PHE A 830 17.71 23.82 20.06
CA PHE A 830 18.88 24.11 19.23
C PHE A 830 18.65 25.28 18.25
N ALA A 831 17.40 25.72 18.03
CA ALA A 831 17.06 26.76 17.07
C ALA A 831 17.87 28.06 17.24
N PRO A 832 18.12 28.61 18.45
CA PRO A 832 18.90 29.84 18.62
C PRO A 832 20.33 29.74 18.04
N ALA A 833 20.96 28.56 18.11
CA ALA A 833 22.28 28.33 17.54
C ALA A 833 22.24 28.12 16.02
N LEU A 834 21.15 27.57 15.49
CA LEU A 834 21.00 27.27 14.06
C LEU A 834 20.51 28.47 13.24
N VAL A 835 19.73 29.39 13.80
CA VAL A 835 19.16 30.56 13.09
C VAL A 835 20.21 31.37 12.33
N PRO A 836 21.33 31.82 12.93
CA PRO A 836 22.32 32.61 12.20
C PRO A 836 22.96 31.83 11.03
N MET A 837 23.10 30.51 11.19
CA MET A 837 23.67 29.62 10.17
C MET A 837 22.71 29.41 8.99
N VAL A 838 21.44 29.12 9.26
CA VAL A 838 20.44 28.96 8.21
C VAL A 838 20.18 30.31 7.51
N ALA A 839 20.14 31.41 8.27
CA ALA A 839 20.06 32.76 7.71
C ALA A 839 21.25 33.08 6.78
N ALA A 840 22.44 32.55 7.08
CA ALA A 840 23.59 32.71 6.19
C ALA A 840 23.43 31.98 4.86
N ALA A 841 22.86 30.76 4.88
CA ALA A 841 22.53 30.01 3.67
C ALA A 841 21.37 30.64 2.87
N GLY A 842 20.52 31.43 3.52
CA GLY A 842 19.46 32.21 2.87
C GLY A 842 19.94 33.47 2.16
N ARG A 843 21.20 33.90 2.33
CA ARG A 843 21.75 35.07 1.63
C ARG A 843 22.19 34.71 0.21
N SER A 844 21.52 35.25 -0.81
CA SER A 844 21.93 35.06 -2.21
C SER A 844 23.35 35.60 -2.48
N PRO A 845 24.21 34.88 -3.21
CA PRO A 845 25.46 35.43 -3.73
C PRO A 845 25.17 36.54 -4.74
N PRO A 846 25.88 37.68 -4.73
CA PRO A 846 25.68 38.73 -5.73
C PRO A 846 26.03 38.22 -7.14
N GLY A 847 25.07 38.32 -8.08
CA GLY A 847 25.28 38.02 -9.51
C GLY A 847 24.57 36.79 -10.09
N LEU A 848 23.73 36.07 -9.31
CA LEU A 848 22.94 34.91 -9.77
C LEU A 848 21.52 35.26 -10.28
N ASP A 849 21.22 36.54 -10.52
CA ASP A 849 19.93 37.03 -11.07
C ASP A 849 19.70 36.66 -12.56
N SER A 850 20.44 35.68 -13.11
CA SER A 850 20.44 35.35 -14.55
C SER A 850 19.53 34.18 -14.94
N ALA A 851 18.96 33.45 -13.99
CA ALA A 851 17.93 32.45 -14.27
C ALA A 851 16.53 33.07 -14.10
N ALA A 852 15.63 32.82 -15.05
CA ALA A 852 14.24 33.25 -14.90
C ALA A 852 13.67 32.67 -13.59
N PRO A 853 12.98 33.46 -12.75
CA PRO A 853 12.48 32.98 -11.47
C PRO A 853 11.54 31.79 -11.69
N ASP A 854 11.74 30.72 -10.91
CA ASP A 854 10.77 29.63 -10.90
C ASP A 854 9.43 30.17 -10.37
N THR A 855 8.39 30.02 -11.18
CA THR A 855 7.03 30.46 -10.85
C THR A 855 6.21 29.33 -10.25
N ALA A 856 6.71 28.09 -10.31
CA ALA A 856 6.05 26.93 -9.76
C ALA A 856 6.16 26.91 -8.23
N ARG A 857 5.05 26.61 -7.57
CA ARG A 857 5.02 26.41 -6.12
C ARG A 857 5.47 25.00 -5.78
N PRO A 858 6.35 24.81 -4.77
CA PRO A 858 6.72 23.49 -4.30
C PRO A 858 5.52 22.65 -3.89
N LYS A 859 5.49 21.39 -4.29
CA LYS A 859 4.47 20.43 -3.88
C LYS A 859 4.96 19.59 -2.72
N LEU A 860 4.17 19.50 -1.64
CA LEU A 860 4.45 18.54 -0.57
C LEU A 860 4.20 17.14 -1.11
N HIS A 861 5.23 16.32 -1.27
CA HIS A 861 5.06 14.90 -1.61
C HIS A 861 5.78 13.96 -0.63
N GLN A 862 6.60 14.54 0.25
CA GLN A 862 7.36 13.85 1.29
C GLN A 862 6.45 13.13 2.28
N LYS A 863 6.71 11.83 2.46
CA LYS A 863 6.00 10.89 3.35
C LYS A 863 6.95 10.31 4.38
N VAL A 864 7.70 11.21 5.00
CA VAL A 864 8.75 10.87 5.96
C VAL A 864 8.21 11.13 7.35
N GLN A 865 8.13 10.10 8.17
CA GLN A 865 7.65 10.22 9.54
C GLN A 865 8.80 9.95 10.49
N PHE A 866 8.83 10.69 11.59
CA PHE A 866 9.84 10.50 12.62
C PHE A 866 9.19 10.51 13.98
N LEU A 867 9.58 9.54 14.80
CA LEU A 867 9.13 9.36 16.16
C LEU A 867 10.36 9.24 17.06
N ALA A 868 10.41 10.00 18.15
CA ALA A 868 11.50 9.95 19.11
C ALA A 868 10.97 10.09 20.53
N THR A 869 11.49 9.29 21.45
CA THR A 869 11.17 9.43 22.87
C THR A 869 11.72 10.73 23.44
N TYR A 870 11.13 11.19 24.55
CA TYR A 870 11.56 12.40 25.24
C TYR A 870 13.07 12.39 25.58
N ASP A 871 13.57 11.26 26.11
CA ASP A 871 14.96 11.12 26.52
C ASP A 871 15.93 11.24 25.34
N LEU A 872 15.59 10.60 24.21
CA LEU A 872 16.35 10.75 22.98
C LEU A 872 16.29 12.19 22.48
N TRP A 873 15.10 12.78 22.37
CA TRP A 873 14.90 14.15 21.89
C TRP A 873 15.70 15.18 22.69
N ARG A 874 15.68 15.05 24.03
CA ARG A 874 16.45 15.89 24.94
C ARG A 874 17.96 15.69 24.76
N ALA A 875 18.40 14.44 24.68
CA ALA A 875 19.83 14.11 24.55
C ALA A 875 20.40 14.61 23.22
N ILE A 876 19.70 14.36 22.10
CA ILE A 876 20.14 14.85 20.81
C ILE A 876 20.11 16.37 20.80
N SER A 877 19.05 17.02 21.30
CA SER A 877 18.92 18.49 21.27
C SER A 877 20.02 19.22 22.05
N ALA A 878 20.62 18.56 23.05
CA ALA A 878 21.77 19.07 23.81
C ALA A 878 23.13 18.79 23.12
N SER A 879 23.16 18.08 22.00
CA SER A 879 24.39 17.72 21.30
C SER A 879 25.08 18.96 20.70
N PRO A 880 26.39 19.15 20.93
CA PRO A 880 27.16 20.23 20.32
C PRO A 880 27.38 20.05 18.81
N GLU A 881 27.07 18.88 18.25
CA GLU A 881 27.27 18.57 16.83
C GLU A 881 26.14 19.11 15.93
N TRP A 882 25.01 19.59 16.49
CA TRP A 882 23.88 20.11 15.72
C TRP A 882 24.25 21.18 14.67
N PRO A 883 25.07 22.20 14.99
CA PRO A 883 25.49 23.18 13.99
C PRO A 883 26.25 22.54 12.82
N ARG A 884 27.11 21.55 13.10
CA ARG A 884 27.82 20.81 12.05
C ARG A 884 26.84 19.97 11.22
N PHE A 885 25.85 19.36 11.87
CA PHE A 885 24.83 18.56 11.20
C PHE A 885 23.98 19.41 10.25
N MET A 886 23.45 20.53 10.75
CA MET A 886 22.66 21.48 9.96
C MET A 886 23.47 22.09 8.82
N SER A 887 24.69 22.58 9.05
CA SER A 887 25.52 23.15 7.96
C SER A 887 25.84 22.13 6.87
N THR A 888 26.09 20.87 7.23
CA THR A 888 26.31 19.79 6.26
C THR A 888 25.05 19.46 5.49
N TYR A 889 23.91 19.43 6.18
CA TYR A 889 22.61 19.23 5.56
C TYR A 889 22.25 20.35 4.56
N LEU A 890 22.49 21.63 4.92
CA LEU A 890 22.26 22.76 4.03
C LEU A 890 23.11 22.67 2.75
N ARG A 891 24.40 22.34 2.86
CA ARG A 891 25.28 22.12 1.69
C ARG A 891 24.80 20.95 0.83
N TYR A 892 24.38 19.86 1.46
CA TYR A 892 23.81 18.70 0.77
C TYR A 892 22.55 19.08 -0.01
N ARG A 893 21.63 19.84 0.59
CA ARG A 893 20.41 20.31 -0.07
C ARG A 893 20.69 21.30 -1.18
N GLU A 894 21.61 22.24 -1.00
CA GLU A 894 22.05 23.16 -2.04
C GLU A 894 22.60 22.42 -3.27
N ALA A 895 23.49 21.44 -3.05
CA ALA A 895 24.06 20.61 -4.11
C ALA A 895 23.02 19.73 -4.84
N THR A 896 21.90 19.42 -4.17
CA THR A 896 20.84 18.55 -4.70
C THR A 896 19.59 19.34 -5.13
N TYR A 897 19.68 20.67 -5.27
CA TYR A 897 18.55 21.54 -5.60
C TYR A 897 18.42 21.89 -7.10
N SER A 898 19.41 21.55 -7.93
CA SER A 898 19.40 21.84 -9.37
C SER A 898 19.27 20.58 -10.23
N PRO A 899 18.35 20.54 -11.22
CA PRO A 899 18.22 19.42 -12.17
C PRO A 899 19.47 19.18 -13.03
N GLU A 900 20.25 20.24 -13.29
CA GLU A 900 21.45 20.22 -14.14
C GLU A 900 22.72 19.77 -13.38
N GLY A 901 22.63 19.61 -12.06
CA GLY A 901 23.77 19.26 -11.22
C GLY A 901 24.32 17.86 -11.50
N VAL A 902 25.60 17.79 -11.88
CA VAL A 902 26.34 16.51 -11.96
C VAL A 902 26.44 15.93 -10.55
N ASN A 903 25.67 14.86 -10.29
CA ASN A 903 25.47 14.19 -8.99
C ASN A 903 26.78 13.69 -8.31
N ALA A 904 27.92 13.72 -9.00
CA ALA A 904 29.22 13.30 -8.47
C ALA A 904 29.63 14.09 -7.21
N GLN A 905 29.39 15.40 -7.16
CA GLN A 905 29.82 16.23 -6.04
C GLN A 905 29.03 16.00 -4.73
N ALA A 906 27.76 15.58 -4.82
CA ALA A 906 26.92 15.36 -3.63
C ALA A 906 27.34 14.10 -2.83
N ARG A 907 27.94 13.10 -3.50
CA ARG A 907 28.53 11.91 -2.86
C ARG A 907 29.93 12.13 -2.30
N GLU A 908 30.63 13.16 -2.80
CA GLU A 908 32.02 13.49 -2.44
C GLU A 908 32.14 14.43 -1.23
N LEU A 909 31.02 14.85 -0.62
CA LEU A 909 31.04 15.56 0.66
C LEU A 909 31.73 14.65 1.70
N SER A 910 33.00 14.94 2.00
CA SER A 910 33.91 14.15 2.82
C SER A 910 33.47 13.94 4.28
N ASP A 911 32.42 14.63 4.71
CA ASP A 911 31.67 14.43 5.95
C ASP A 911 30.28 13.81 5.61
N SER A 912 30.10 12.51 5.78
CA SER A 912 28.77 11.89 5.58
C SER A 912 27.81 12.30 6.69
N LEU A 913 26.58 12.72 6.35
CA LEU A 913 25.52 13.07 7.31
C LEU A 913 25.31 11.97 8.35
N GLU A 914 25.45 10.71 7.93
CA GLU A 914 25.34 9.51 8.76
C GLU A 914 26.42 9.48 9.87
N GLN A 915 27.67 9.81 9.56
CA GLN A 915 28.74 9.89 10.58
C GLN A 915 28.53 11.04 11.57
N ILE A 916 27.92 12.16 11.15
CA ILE A 916 27.57 13.24 12.08
C ILE A 916 26.40 12.79 12.95
N ALA A 917 25.40 12.14 12.36
CA ALA A 917 24.28 11.54 13.07
C ALA A 917 24.73 10.54 14.16
N GLU A 918 25.73 9.72 13.89
CA GLU A 918 26.36 8.83 14.88
C GLU A 918 26.88 9.60 16.09
N ARG A 919 27.59 10.72 15.86
CA ARG A 919 28.08 11.59 16.94
C ARG A 919 26.96 12.32 17.67
N VAL A 920 25.89 12.71 16.97
CA VAL A 920 24.69 13.33 17.56
C VAL A 920 23.95 12.33 18.45
N LEU A 921 23.88 11.06 18.04
CA LEU A 921 23.20 10.00 18.78
C LEU A 921 24.01 9.46 19.96
N ALA A 922 25.34 9.49 19.89
CA ALA A 922 26.22 8.88 20.88
C ALA A 922 25.88 9.22 22.35
N PRO A 923 25.54 10.48 22.72
CA PRO A 923 25.12 10.79 24.10
C PRO A 923 23.81 10.09 24.51
N ALA A 924 22.86 9.94 23.57
CA ALA A 924 21.55 9.36 23.81
C ALA A 924 21.59 7.85 24.03
N ARG A 925 22.60 7.15 23.48
CA ARG A 925 22.80 5.69 23.65
C ARG A 925 22.99 5.26 25.10
N SER A 926 23.32 6.19 26.00
CA SER A 926 23.49 5.91 27.42
C SER A 926 22.17 5.71 28.17
N SER A 927 21.04 6.24 27.66
CA SER A 927 19.71 6.02 28.24
C SER A 927 19.02 4.83 27.58
N ARG A 928 18.53 3.88 28.38
CA ARG A 928 17.71 2.76 27.89
C ARG A 928 16.38 3.21 27.30
N ARG A 929 15.86 4.36 27.76
CA ARG A 929 14.58 4.93 27.30
C ARG A 929 14.69 5.78 26.03
N SER A 930 15.89 5.88 25.46
CA SER A 930 16.09 6.52 24.18
C SER A 930 15.64 5.58 23.07
N ALA A 931 14.58 5.95 22.35
CA ALA A 931 14.15 5.26 21.15
C ALA A 931 13.83 6.23 20.01
N SER A 932 14.11 5.81 18.78
CA SER A 932 13.79 6.55 17.56
C SER A 932 13.35 5.62 16.42
N PHE A 933 12.40 6.09 15.63
CA PHE A 933 11.94 5.43 14.42
C PHE A 933 11.80 6.46 13.30
N ALA A 934 12.40 6.17 12.16
CA ALA A 934 12.10 6.83 10.89
C ALA A 934 11.29 5.89 10.00
N ILE A 935 10.21 6.41 9.40
CA ILE A 935 9.40 5.71 8.40
C ILE A 935 9.46 6.50 7.10
N VAL A 936 10.02 5.90 6.05
CA VAL A 936 10.16 6.55 4.75
C VAL A 936 9.60 5.64 3.67
N GLY A 937 8.83 6.20 2.74
CA GLY A 937 8.35 5.48 1.58
C GLY A 937 7.21 6.12 0.80
N SER A 938 6.31 5.27 0.33
CA SER A 938 5.22 5.60 -0.58
C SER A 938 3.85 5.66 0.11
N GLN A 939 3.82 5.42 1.42
CA GLN A 939 2.62 5.33 2.25
C GLN A 939 1.92 6.66 2.48
N ASN A 940 0.59 6.66 2.42
CA ASN A 940 -0.24 7.83 2.62
C ASN A 940 -0.96 7.82 3.98
N GLN A 941 -1.60 8.93 4.35
CA GLN A 941 -2.44 9.09 5.53
C GLN A 941 -3.95 9.18 5.19
N ASP A 942 -4.39 8.30 4.29
CA ASP A 942 -5.74 8.24 3.74
C ASP A 942 -6.40 6.86 3.88
N TYR A 943 -7.72 6.83 3.73
CA TYR A 943 -8.48 5.57 3.81
C TYR A 943 -8.22 4.64 2.63
N ARG A 944 -8.02 5.19 1.44
CA ARG A 944 -7.73 4.41 0.23
C ARG A 944 -6.38 3.69 0.34
N GLY A 945 -5.33 4.35 0.81
CA GLY A 945 -4.04 3.74 1.17
C GLY A 945 -4.21 2.63 2.20
N MET A 946 -5.05 2.87 3.22
CA MET A 946 -5.31 1.86 4.26
C MET A 946 -5.98 0.58 3.73
N PHE A 947 -6.89 0.70 2.77
CA PHE A 947 -7.78 -0.41 2.39
C PHE A 947 -7.43 -1.02 1.04
N MET A 948 -7.25 -0.19 0.01
CA MET A 948 -7.28 -0.64 -1.38
C MET A 948 -5.91 -0.66 -2.02
N ASP A 949 -5.00 0.20 -1.58
CA ASP A 949 -3.72 0.36 -2.27
C ASP A 949 -2.63 -0.54 -1.70
N GLY A 950 -1.72 -0.96 -2.59
CA GLY A 950 -0.43 -1.51 -2.19
C GLY A 950 0.53 -0.36 -1.89
N GLU A 951 1.18 -0.36 -0.73
CA GLU A 951 2.10 0.69 -0.29
C GLU A 951 3.37 0.07 0.28
N ALA A 952 4.47 0.81 0.30
CA ALA A 952 5.72 0.37 0.87
C ALA A 952 6.33 1.46 1.75
N GLY A 953 6.89 1.03 2.88
CA GLY A 953 7.67 1.88 3.79
C GLY A 953 8.77 1.06 4.45
N VAL A 954 9.88 1.72 4.78
CA VAL A 954 10.96 1.15 5.59
C VAL A 954 10.93 1.82 6.94
N VAL A 955 10.89 1.02 8.01
CA VAL A 955 11.05 1.46 9.39
C VAL A 955 12.49 1.17 9.78
N PHE A 956 13.22 2.19 10.24
CA PHE A 956 14.63 2.04 10.62
C PHE A 956 14.98 2.91 11.82
N THR A 957 15.99 2.45 12.55
CA THR A 957 16.37 2.95 13.88
C THR A 957 17.89 3.19 13.90
N GLY A 958 18.40 3.79 14.97
CA GLY A 958 19.82 4.12 15.08
C GLY A 958 20.22 5.45 14.40
N PRO A 959 21.52 5.67 14.17
CA PRO A 959 22.07 6.95 13.68
C PRO A 959 21.42 7.44 12.39
N GLU A 960 21.25 6.55 11.42
CA GLU A 960 20.71 6.85 10.10
C GLU A 960 19.30 7.42 10.20
N SER A 961 18.53 7.04 11.23
CA SER A 961 17.19 7.60 11.49
C SER A 961 17.21 9.10 11.81
N LEU A 962 18.34 9.66 12.24
CA LEU A 962 18.50 11.09 12.48
C LEU A 962 18.71 11.92 11.20
N VAL A 963 19.05 11.30 10.07
CA VAL A 963 19.18 12.03 8.79
C VAL A 963 17.81 12.50 8.25
N PRO A 964 16.74 11.68 8.28
CA PRO A 964 15.37 12.17 8.08
C PRO A 964 14.96 13.25 9.09
N LEU A 965 15.42 13.16 10.34
CA LEU A 965 15.08 14.15 11.37
C LEU A 965 15.59 15.55 11.02
N ILE A 966 16.86 15.73 10.61
CA ILE A 966 17.38 17.06 10.27
C ILE A 966 16.59 17.71 9.13
N ASP A 967 16.14 16.91 8.17
CA ASP A 967 15.28 17.36 7.06
C ASP A 967 13.88 17.75 7.55
N LEU A 968 13.27 16.97 8.44
CA LEU A 968 11.99 17.32 9.06
C LEU A 968 12.08 18.57 9.94
N VAL A 969 13.16 18.76 10.70
CA VAL A 969 13.44 19.98 11.47
C VAL A 969 13.47 21.20 10.55
N PHE A 970 14.07 21.07 9.38
CA PHE A 970 14.05 22.11 8.37
C PHE A 970 12.62 22.31 7.81
N MET A 971 11.90 21.26 7.44
CA MET A 971 10.52 21.38 6.94
C MET A 971 9.58 22.05 7.96
N VAL A 972 9.59 21.59 9.20
CA VAL A 972 8.75 22.07 10.31
C VAL A 972 8.89 23.58 10.53
N GLY A 973 10.09 24.14 10.33
CA GLY A 973 10.32 25.58 10.42
C GLY A 973 9.90 26.39 9.19
N THR A 974 9.44 25.74 8.11
CA THR A 974 8.89 26.40 6.91
C THR A 974 7.39 26.23 6.75
N VAL A 975 6.75 25.44 7.62
CA VAL A 975 5.32 25.15 7.58
C VAL A 975 4.52 26.29 8.20
N THR A 976 3.37 26.61 7.60
CA THR A 976 2.41 27.54 8.19
C THR A 976 1.55 26.81 9.22
N TRP A 977 1.74 27.11 10.51
CA TRP A 977 0.97 26.50 11.60
C TRP A 977 -0.41 27.15 11.73
N VAL A 978 -1.45 26.32 11.73
CA VAL A 978 -2.84 26.78 11.73
C VAL A 978 -3.40 26.72 13.15
N ASP A 979 -3.80 27.89 13.66
CA ASP A 979 -4.40 28.03 14.99
C ASP A 979 -5.91 28.34 14.96
N ASP A 980 -6.44 28.77 13.81
CA ASP A 980 -7.85 29.12 13.66
C ASP A 980 -8.45 28.72 12.30
N GLN A 981 -9.78 28.69 12.26
CA GLN A 981 -10.55 28.28 11.08
C GLN A 981 -10.40 29.26 9.90
N THR A 982 -10.15 30.54 10.16
CA THR A 982 -10.00 31.56 9.10
C THR A 982 -8.75 31.31 8.29
N THR A 983 -7.62 31.05 8.94
CA THR A 983 -6.37 30.67 8.25
C THR A 983 -6.53 29.36 7.50
N LEU A 984 -7.21 28.36 8.07
CA LEU A 984 -7.51 27.11 7.39
C LEU A 984 -8.30 27.35 6.09
N ASP A 985 -9.41 28.07 6.16
CA ASP A 985 -10.30 28.32 5.01
C ASP A 985 -9.61 29.13 3.90
N GLN A 986 -8.61 29.94 4.24
CA GLN A 986 -7.80 30.68 3.27
C GLN A 986 -6.82 29.78 2.50
N LEU A 987 -6.14 28.87 3.20
CA LEU A 987 -5.10 28.02 2.62
C LEU A 987 -5.64 26.70 2.04
N LEU A 988 -6.75 26.22 2.59
CA LEU A 988 -7.46 25.02 2.15
C LEU A 988 -8.97 25.28 2.28
N PRO A 989 -9.63 25.82 1.23
CA PRO A 989 -11.03 26.21 1.31
C PRO A 989 -12.01 25.05 1.55
N PRO A 990 -13.10 25.26 2.30
CA PRO A 990 -14.17 24.28 2.44
C PRO A 990 -14.91 24.05 1.11
N VAL A 991 -15.56 22.90 0.99
CA VAL A 991 -16.45 22.57 -0.13
C VAL A 991 -17.93 22.65 0.26
N GLY A 992 -18.82 22.67 -0.73
CA GLY A 992 -20.26 22.65 -0.48
C GLY A 992 -20.75 21.33 0.14
N GLU A 993 -21.91 21.37 0.81
CA GLU A 993 -22.55 20.23 1.50
C GLU A 993 -22.68 18.97 0.63
N PHE A 994 -23.08 19.13 -0.63
CA PHE A 994 -23.18 18.01 -1.57
C PHE A 994 -21.81 17.37 -1.84
N GLN A 995 -20.79 18.19 -2.10
CA GLN A 995 -19.43 17.70 -2.34
C GLN A 995 -18.85 17.02 -1.10
N ARG A 996 -19.15 17.50 0.12
CA ARG A 996 -18.76 16.82 1.36
C ARG A 996 -19.42 15.43 1.46
N ARG A 997 -20.72 15.32 1.19
CA ARG A 997 -21.40 14.01 1.23
C ARG A 997 -20.82 13.03 0.21
N VAL A 998 -20.52 13.52 -1.00
CA VAL A 998 -19.84 12.71 -2.03
C VAL A 998 -18.45 12.27 -1.57
N SER A 999 -17.65 13.16 -0.98
CA SER A 999 -16.30 12.81 -0.51
C SER A 999 -16.32 11.78 0.63
N ARG A 1000 -17.30 11.85 1.55
CA ARG A 1000 -17.48 10.85 2.61
C ARG A 1000 -17.94 9.50 2.04
N ALA A 1001 -18.89 9.49 1.10
CA ALA A 1001 -19.39 8.26 0.48
C ALA A 1001 -18.34 7.54 -0.37
N ALA A 1002 -17.44 8.28 -1.01
CA ALA A 1002 -16.40 7.72 -1.87
C ALA A 1002 -15.05 7.51 -1.15
N LYS A 1003 -15.00 7.51 0.19
CA LYS A 1003 -13.76 7.44 0.99
C LYS A 1003 -12.78 6.33 0.60
N ASP A 1004 -13.28 5.20 0.11
CA ASP A 1004 -12.48 4.04 -0.28
C ASP A 1004 -11.97 4.12 -1.73
N ALA A 1005 -12.60 4.98 -2.55
CA ALA A 1005 -12.27 5.18 -3.95
C ALA A 1005 -11.35 6.40 -4.18
N LEU A 1006 -11.23 7.28 -3.18
CA LEU A 1006 -10.64 8.62 -3.27
C LEU A 1006 -9.26 8.76 -2.63
#